data_AF-A0A3A5HBR7-F1
#
_entry.id   AF-A0A3A5HBR7-F1
#
_cell.length_a   1.000
_cell.length_b   1.000
_cell.length_c   1.000
_cell.angle_alpha   90.00
_cell.angle_beta   90.00
_cell.angle_gamma   90.00
#
_symmetry.space_group_name_H-M   'P 1'
#
loop_
_entity.id
_entity.type
_entity.pdbx_description
1 polymer ?
#
loop_
_entity_poly.entity_id
_entity_poly.type
_entity_poly.pdbx_seq_one_letter_code
_entity_poly.pdbx_strand_id
1 'polypeptide(L)'
;MSKMVRGAVALAMGSALLLVPGATWSDDPETPASVAHGRLAADAVGNSTQAAGADGDLRWLGTGSGSEVRNPDVTPGLSPHDAASAHVRRYGPAFGLDGPGSRLTVARKHATVHNHVTIFRQDIDGVPVLGSGVSVETGPDGQLRSVLADVSEAESVPAVKISEATAAQTARGVVARRSGDGERLRVVRDGRAIYDPAVIGADPTLGRHSVWSFNVSSGPGTARSVLVDDQSGAIVADIDRSEALDRAVCDNANVLNSYTTTCESGFARTETGPVSAVADVNRAFDELGATAAFYADVAGLDLTALLGRTIGGTKRLAATVRYCESGDTCPMQNAFWFNQQMYTGAGWTIDDVVGHELTHGVIEKHANLFYWGQSGAINEGLADVMGEQVDRRLAMAGEPADVWLLGEQAPGGALRSMSDPASKGQPDRTSSALYSTDLNDNAGVHSNSGVLLKTFHLASQGGTFNGRTVAGIDGADPTTAKSARLWWQVLQRLVPGSDFADLGRVLDQACSDLIGTSGVTAADCTQVHEAGLATELAITPAKAAQPADAPEACPDGLTRRVLLSSEADPDAFSSASPNWTRLADPYFGANSHSGHDAWHNGGTQPSSATSLAAVSPVVLPAGQPAYLRFQQWRFLDTYAGEFYDAGTVEFIESPYGPLAAETFPASSWVNGPQQTIKSGWGNPAQGRLAFGGDSRGWVASRLDLSPFAGYPVRPQFTLNTDESYAFLPWFLDDIEVYTCDPAVTPSPTTSASPTASASPTTSASPTGSASPTETASPTETASPTETASPTATASATPTATVTPTATVTPTVTTSPTSTTSPTSSPGPTGTPAIAPGAPAGFTVRPSTTALSATLSWGPPGTVGSGVTSYEVTRSDGKKWTYAWAGAISHTVPGNTSFTYAIRSLGVSGTKSAEVRRTLAGRAVSLGALPTSVRARTTLTLTGYVTRIPGGAVLASHVATVQYLPAGTTTWRTLKRSDGSTVTAKSASTGKLVAKVTATRGKRAYRFHVAGWLSGTTGWLRTWSAARTVTVR
;
A
#
# COMPACT_ATOMS: atom_id res chain seq x y z
N MET A 1 25.30 56.79 -6.80
CA MET A 1 24.14 57.49 -6.23
C MET A 1 22.87 56.75 -6.65
N SER A 2 22.18 55.94 -5.84
CA SER A 2 22.53 54.98 -4.75
C SER A 2 21.21 54.67 -4.01
N LYS A 3 20.71 53.46 -3.77
CA LYS A 3 21.05 52.04 -4.04
C LYS A 3 19.71 51.32 -4.39
N MET A 4 19.62 50.22 -5.16
CA MET A 4 19.88 48.80 -4.80
C MET A 4 19.25 48.32 -3.46
N VAL A 5 18.72 47.09 -3.28
CA VAL A 5 18.20 46.02 -4.18
C VAL A 5 17.65 44.86 -3.30
N ARG A 6 16.63 44.09 -3.75
CA ARG A 6 16.06 42.86 -3.08
C ARG A 6 15.45 43.14 -1.68
N GLY A 7 14.76 42.21 -0.99
CA GLY A 7 14.42 40.81 -1.28
C GLY A 7 13.32 40.27 -0.33
N ALA A 8 13.01 38.97 -0.41
CA ALA A 8 11.95 38.31 0.36
C ALA A 8 12.33 38.02 1.84
N VAL A 9 11.32 37.72 2.68
CA VAL A 9 11.46 36.91 3.91
C VAL A 9 10.12 36.22 4.26
N ALA A 10 10.22 35.16 5.07
CA ALA A 10 9.24 34.12 5.40
C ALA A 10 7.78 34.54 5.72
N LEU A 11 6.87 33.62 5.39
CA LEU A 11 5.63 33.43 6.15
C LEU A 11 5.96 32.54 7.36
N ALA A 12 5.84 33.07 8.57
CA ALA A 12 5.97 32.31 9.81
C ALA A 12 5.18 33.00 10.93
N MET A 13 3.99 32.50 11.23
CA MET A 13 3.22 32.87 12.43
C MET A 13 2.70 31.58 13.05
N GLY A 14 3.29 31.19 14.18
CA GLY A 14 2.78 30.09 15.00
C GLY A 14 1.66 30.57 15.91
N SER A 15 0.73 29.68 16.24
CA SER A 15 -0.39 29.96 17.15
C SER A 15 0.12 30.36 18.54
N ALA A 16 -0.03 31.63 18.89
CA ALA A 16 0.34 32.13 20.21
C ALA A 16 -0.73 31.75 21.25
N LEU A 17 -0.44 30.76 22.10
CA LEU A 17 -1.32 30.35 23.19
C LEU A 17 -1.32 31.40 24.32
N LEU A 18 -2.18 32.40 24.21
CA LEU A 18 -2.27 33.52 25.16
C LEU A 18 -3.11 33.15 26.40
N LEU A 19 -2.43 32.83 27.49
CA LEU A 19 -3.01 32.90 28.84
C LEU A 19 -3.14 34.37 29.25
N VAL A 20 -4.36 34.92 29.20
CA VAL A 20 -4.65 36.31 29.60
C VAL A 20 -5.30 36.36 30.99
N PRO A 21 -4.58 36.80 32.04
CA PRO A 21 -5.20 37.08 33.32
C PRO A 21 -5.84 38.48 33.32
N GLY A 22 -7.17 38.54 33.31
CA GLY A 22 -7.93 39.74 33.69
C GLY A 22 -7.73 40.98 32.80
N ALA A 23 -8.05 40.89 31.52
CA ALA A 23 -8.17 42.08 30.68
C ALA A 23 -9.36 42.94 31.14
N THR A 24 -9.08 44.15 31.63
CA THR A 24 -10.10 45.19 31.82
C THR A 24 -10.42 45.80 30.47
N TRP A 25 -11.51 45.36 29.85
CA TRP A 25 -12.05 45.94 28.62
C TRP A 25 -12.39 47.42 28.84
N SER A 26 -12.10 48.25 27.83
CA SER A 26 -12.39 49.69 27.84
C SER A 26 -13.88 49.98 27.64
N ASP A 27 -14.28 51.23 27.92
CA ASP A 27 -15.65 51.76 27.70
C ASP A 27 -15.97 51.91 26.19
N ASP A 28 -15.99 50.81 25.45
CA ASP A 28 -16.70 50.71 24.18
C ASP A 28 -18.22 50.67 24.42
N PRO A 29 -19.06 51.14 23.46
CA PRO A 29 -20.51 51.10 23.61
C PRO A 29 -21.01 49.65 23.77
N GLU A 30 -22.02 49.43 24.61
CA GLU A 30 -22.62 48.11 24.85
C GLU A 30 -23.19 47.49 23.56
N THR A 31 -22.39 46.65 22.90
CA THR A 31 -22.84 45.81 21.79
C THR A 31 -23.50 44.54 22.33
N PRO A 32 -24.39 43.89 21.58
CA PRO A 32 -24.95 42.59 21.99
C PRO A 32 -23.85 41.56 22.26
N ALA A 33 -22.77 41.59 21.47
CA ALA A 33 -21.57 40.79 21.68
C ALA A 33 -20.90 41.07 23.03
N SER A 34 -20.56 42.33 23.37
CA SER A 34 -19.89 42.65 24.64
C SER A 34 -20.75 42.28 25.85
N VAL A 35 -22.07 42.47 25.77
CA VAL A 35 -23.03 42.01 26.78
C VAL A 35 -23.09 40.48 26.89
N ALA A 36 -22.98 39.75 25.77
CA ALA A 36 -22.92 38.29 25.76
C ALA A 36 -21.60 37.74 26.32
N HIS A 37 -20.45 38.37 26.03
CA HIS A 37 -19.17 38.06 26.69
C HIS A 37 -19.24 38.30 28.21
N GLY A 38 -19.85 39.41 28.63
CA GLY A 38 -20.06 39.71 30.06
C GLY A 38 -20.91 38.65 30.76
N ARG A 39 -21.96 38.13 30.09
CA ARG A 39 -22.77 37.00 30.59
C ARG A 39 -21.96 35.72 30.65
N LEU A 40 -21.25 35.34 29.59
CA LEU A 40 -20.38 34.15 29.56
C LEU A 40 -19.38 34.15 30.73
N ALA A 41 -18.77 35.30 31.03
CA ALA A 41 -17.84 35.44 32.14
C ALA A 41 -18.51 35.38 33.52
N ALA A 42 -19.72 35.93 33.67
CA ALA A 42 -20.47 35.93 34.93
C ALA A 42 -21.16 34.59 35.24
N ASP A 43 -21.57 33.86 34.21
CA ASP A 43 -22.27 32.57 34.32
C ASP A 43 -21.27 31.38 34.40
N ALA A 44 -19.97 31.60 34.16
CA ALA A 44 -18.93 30.57 34.21
C ALA A 44 -18.62 30.08 35.64
N VAL A 45 -18.53 28.76 35.80
CA VAL A 45 -18.13 28.09 37.04
C VAL A 45 -16.92 27.21 36.75
N GLY A 46 -15.77 27.56 37.33
CA GLY A 46 -14.49 26.91 37.06
C GLY A 46 -13.75 27.54 35.87
N ASN A 47 -12.97 26.75 35.15
CA ASN A 47 -12.09 27.24 34.08
C ASN A 47 -12.71 27.03 32.69
N SER A 48 -12.63 28.04 31.83
CA SER A 48 -12.97 27.95 30.40
C SER A 48 -11.79 28.34 29.51
N THR A 49 -11.55 27.61 28.42
CA THR A 49 -10.75 28.06 27.28
C THR A 49 -11.65 28.74 26.24
N GLN A 50 -11.13 29.76 25.57
CA GLN A 50 -11.82 30.52 24.53
C GLN A 50 -10.85 30.78 23.37
N ALA A 51 -11.37 30.84 22.14
CA ALA A 51 -10.64 31.34 20.99
C ALA A 51 -11.56 32.23 20.14
N ALA A 52 -11.06 33.41 19.78
CA ALA A 52 -11.76 34.38 18.94
C ALA A 52 -11.18 34.42 17.52
N GLY A 53 -11.98 34.90 16.57
CA GLY A 53 -11.54 35.22 15.21
C GLY A 53 -10.79 36.56 15.13
N ALA A 54 -10.49 36.98 13.90
CA ALA A 54 -9.89 38.30 13.63
C ALA A 54 -10.91 39.45 13.66
N ASP A 55 -12.19 39.09 13.70
CA ASP A 55 -13.40 39.89 13.94
C ASP A 55 -13.54 40.29 15.43
N GLY A 56 -13.11 39.42 16.34
CA GLY A 56 -13.26 39.53 17.79
C GLY A 56 -14.33 38.59 18.36
N ASP A 57 -15.17 38.00 17.52
CA ASP A 57 -16.18 37.00 17.90
C ASP A 57 -15.53 35.68 18.33
N LEU A 58 -16.12 35.00 19.31
CA LEU A 58 -15.71 33.65 19.67
C LEU A 58 -16.01 32.68 18.52
N ARG A 59 -15.00 31.88 18.18
CA ARG A 59 -15.14 30.69 17.34
C ARG A 59 -15.17 29.41 18.20
N TRP A 60 -14.54 29.44 19.38
CA TRP A 60 -14.58 28.35 20.36
C TRP A 60 -14.74 28.84 21.81
N LEU A 61 -15.50 28.07 22.58
CA LEU A 61 -15.57 28.08 24.04
C LEU A 61 -15.59 26.63 24.54
N GLY A 62 -14.79 26.29 25.54
CA GLY A 62 -14.81 24.96 26.18
C GLY A 62 -14.49 25.02 27.66
N THR A 63 -15.17 24.22 28.48
CA THR A 63 -14.97 24.20 29.95
C THR A 63 -14.09 23.03 30.37
N GLY A 64 -13.20 23.25 31.33
CA GLY A 64 -12.35 22.19 31.90
C GLY A 64 -13.13 21.12 32.67
N SER A 65 -12.47 20.03 33.04
CA SER A 65 -13.08 18.98 33.88
C SER A 65 -13.63 19.58 35.19
N GLY A 66 -14.87 19.23 35.54
CA GLY A 66 -15.59 19.80 36.69
C GLY A 66 -16.01 21.27 36.54
N SER A 67 -15.90 21.86 35.35
CA SER A 67 -16.32 23.24 35.03
C SER A 67 -17.53 23.26 34.08
N GLU A 68 -18.22 24.39 34.00
CA GLU A 68 -19.43 24.61 33.18
C GLU A 68 -19.75 26.11 33.04
N VAL A 69 -20.63 26.48 32.09
CA VAL A 69 -21.29 27.80 32.10
C VAL A 69 -22.78 27.60 32.43
N ARG A 70 -23.21 28.18 33.57
CA ARG A 70 -24.53 28.02 34.17
C ARG A 70 -25.52 29.04 33.64
N ASN A 71 -26.19 28.69 32.55
CA ASN A 71 -27.24 29.50 31.99
C ASN A 71 -28.49 29.49 32.92
N PRO A 72 -28.94 30.64 33.45
CA PRO A 72 -30.14 30.72 34.28
C PRO A 72 -31.44 30.46 33.49
N ASP A 73 -31.39 30.57 32.16
CA ASP A 73 -32.51 30.22 31.27
C ASP A 73 -32.62 28.69 31.03
N VAL A 74 -31.69 27.89 31.60
CA VAL A 74 -31.73 26.42 31.59
C VAL A 74 -32.23 25.89 32.92
N THR A 75 -33.47 25.38 32.93
CA THR A 75 -34.14 24.82 34.10
C THR A 75 -34.20 23.28 34.06
N PRO A 76 -34.28 22.61 35.22
CA PRO A 76 -34.46 21.16 35.28
C PRO A 76 -35.72 20.71 34.52
N GLY A 77 -35.56 19.77 33.59
CA GLY A 77 -36.65 19.24 32.77
C GLY A 77 -36.76 19.82 31.35
N LEU A 78 -35.93 20.79 30.96
CA LEU A 78 -35.72 21.08 29.53
C LEU A 78 -35.14 19.85 28.81
N SER A 79 -35.47 19.64 27.53
CA SER A 79 -34.71 18.70 26.72
C SER A 79 -33.30 19.26 26.44
N PRO A 80 -32.28 18.42 26.23
CA PRO A 80 -30.92 18.91 25.94
C PRO A 80 -30.84 19.82 24.71
N HIS A 81 -31.75 19.64 23.75
CA HIS A 81 -31.94 20.52 22.60
C HIS A 81 -32.45 21.92 22.98
N ASP A 82 -33.40 21.99 23.91
CA ASP A 82 -34.00 23.26 24.32
C ASP A 82 -33.06 24.03 25.25
N ALA A 83 -32.26 23.30 26.04
CA ALA A 83 -31.13 23.83 26.80
C ALA A 83 -30.01 24.35 25.87
N ALA A 84 -29.56 23.58 24.88
CA ALA A 84 -28.64 24.04 23.85
C ALA A 84 -29.18 25.30 23.12
N SER A 85 -30.47 25.32 22.81
CA SER A 85 -31.14 26.49 22.22
C SER A 85 -31.21 27.69 23.17
N ALA A 86 -31.22 27.48 24.50
CA ALA A 86 -31.15 28.55 25.50
C ALA A 86 -29.73 29.15 25.57
N HIS A 87 -28.68 28.31 25.48
CA HIS A 87 -27.29 28.79 25.39
C HIS A 87 -27.07 29.64 24.14
N VAL A 88 -27.55 29.18 22.98
CA VAL A 88 -27.53 29.96 21.72
C VAL A 88 -28.23 31.31 21.87
N ARG A 89 -29.44 31.35 22.46
CA ARG A 89 -30.18 32.62 22.68
C ARG A 89 -29.48 33.59 23.64
N ARG A 90 -28.78 33.08 24.65
CA ARG A 90 -28.18 33.91 25.72
C ARG A 90 -26.80 34.43 25.37
N TYR A 91 -25.97 33.58 24.76
CA TYR A 91 -24.54 33.81 24.51
C TYR A 91 -24.19 33.99 23.04
N GLY A 92 -25.09 33.62 22.11
CA GLY A 92 -24.80 33.62 20.69
C GLY A 92 -24.28 34.93 20.07
N PRO A 93 -24.65 36.14 20.57
CA PRO A 93 -24.04 37.37 20.08
C PRO A 93 -22.51 37.47 20.32
N ALA A 94 -21.94 36.70 21.25
CA ALA A 94 -20.48 36.62 21.43
C ALA A 94 -19.80 35.65 20.41
N PHE A 95 -20.56 35.10 19.47
CA PHE A 95 -20.11 34.20 18.39
C PHE A 95 -20.63 34.70 17.02
N GLY A 96 -20.94 36.00 16.88
CA GLY A 96 -21.49 36.60 15.65
C GLY A 96 -22.93 36.17 15.29
N LEU A 97 -23.72 35.62 16.22
CA LEU A 97 -25.02 34.99 15.93
C LEU A 97 -26.23 35.95 16.01
N ASP A 98 -26.01 37.25 16.13
CA ASP A 98 -27.05 38.31 16.18
C ASP A 98 -27.21 39.09 14.87
N GLY A 99 -26.43 38.77 13.82
CA GLY A 99 -26.49 39.44 12.52
C GLY A 99 -27.89 39.44 11.87
N PRO A 100 -28.27 40.51 11.15
CA PRO A 100 -29.58 40.61 10.51
C PRO A 100 -29.80 39.51 9.48
N GLY A 101 -31.06 39.10 9.27
CA GLY A 101 -31.43 38.00 8.38
C GLY A 101 -31.05 36.60 8.90
N SER A 102 -30.11 36.49 9.84
CA SER A 102 -29.56 35.24 10.36
C SER A 102 -30.54 34.49 11.25
N ARG A 103 -30.61 33.17 11.06
CA ARG A 103 -31.38 32.24 11.88
C ARG A 103 -30.65 30.91 11.99
N LEU A 104 -30.54 30.40 13.21
CA LEU A 104 -30.08 29.03 13.45
C LEU A 104 -31.24 28.02 13.41
N THR A 105 -31.06 26.94 12.66
CA THR A 105 -31.99 25.80 12.59
C THR A 105 -31.25 24.50 12.93
N VAL A 106 -31.88 23.59 13.67
CA VAL A 106 -31.17 22.40 14.18
C VAL A 106 -31.02 21.34 13.10
N ALA A 107 -29.77 21.01 12.77
CA ALA A 107 -29.39 20.09 11.71
C ALA A 107 -29.07 18.68 12.24
N ARG A 108 -28.53 18.54 13.45
CA ARG A 108 -28.22 17.23 14.06
C ARG A 108 -28.33 17.28 15.59
N LYS A 109 -28.66 16.15 16.20
CA LYS A 109 -28.68 15.91 17.65
C LYS A 109 -28.05 14.55 17.91
N HIS A 110 -27.19 14.42 18.92
CA HIS A 110 -26.72 13.12 19.43
C HIS A 110 -26.33 13.21 20.91
N ALA A 111 -26.24 12.05 21.56
CA ALA A 111 -25.64 11.92 22.89
C ALA A 111 -24.22 11.35 22.76
N THR A 112 -23.34 11.74 23.68
CA THR A 112 -22.08 11.03 23.96
C THR A 112 -22.28 10.19 25.23
N VAL A 113 -21.22 9.57 25.75
CA VAL A 113 -21.29 8.74 26.97
C VAL A 113 -21.75 9.55 28.20
N HIS A 114 -21.50 10.87 28.22
CA HIS A 114 -21.79 11.74 29.36
C HIS A 114 -22.50 13.07 29.01
N ASN A 115 -22.50 13.51 27.75
CA ASN A 115 -23.02 14.81 27.34
C ASN A 115 -24.03 14.69 26.17
N HIS A 116 -24.66 15.80 25.80
CA HIS A 116 -25.55 15.92 24.65
C HIS A 116 -25.07 17.04 23.70
N VAL A 117 -24.92 16.71 22.41
CA VAL A 117 -24.46 17.63 21.37
C VAL A 117 -25.60 17.96 20.41
N THR A 118 -25.90 19.25 20.28
CA THR A 118 -26.85 19.78 19.29
C THR A 118 -26.08 20.64 18.28
N ILE A 119 -26.20 20.31 17.00
CA ILE A 119 -25.59 21.06 15.89
C ILE A 119 -26.68 21.84 15.16
N PHE A 120 -26.52 23.15 15.13
CA PHE A 120 -27.33 24.10 14.38
C PHE A 120 -26.63 24.44 13.05
N ARG A 121 -27.40 24.71 11.99
CA ARG A 121 -26.96 25.30 10.72
C ARG A 121 -27.42 26.76 10.68
N GLN A 122 -26.64 27.64 10.04
CA GLN A 122 -27.03 29.01 9.78
C GLN A 122 -27.84 29.12 8.47
N ASP A 123 -28.98 29.81 8.54
CA ASP A 123 -29.80 30.21 7.40
C ASP A 123 -29.91 31.75 7.41
N ILE A 124 -29.59 32.42 6.29
CA ILE A 124 -29.81 33.87 6.11
C ILE A 124 -31.01 34.06 5.20
N ASP A 125 -32.01 34.87 5.59
CA ASP A 125 -33.30 35.02 4.89
C ASP A 125 -33.99 33.67 4.55
N GLY A 126 -33.69 32.62 5.34
CA GLY A 126 -34.16 31.25 5.10
C GLY A 126 -33.38 30.44 4.06
N VAL A 127 -32.25 30.95 3.57
CA VAL A 127 -31.32 30.25 2.65
C VAL A 127 -30.11 29.74 3.44
N PRO A 128 -29.74 28.45 3.34
CA PRO A 128 -28.65 27.87 4.13
C PRO A 128 -27.27 28.38 3.72
N VAL A 129 -26.40 28.61 4.70
CA VAL A 129 -24.97 28.87 4.48
C VAL A 129 -24.21 27.54 4.42
N LEU A 130 -23.50 27.28 3.33
CA LEU A 130 -22.68 26.07 3.15
C LEU A 130 -21.49 26.07 4.13
N GLY A 131 -21.19 24.90 4.69
CA GLY A 131 -20.14 24.74 5.70
C GLY A 131 -20.50 25.26 7.10
N SER A 132 -21.48 26.17 7.22
CA SER A 132 -21.81 26.79 8.50
C SER A 132 -22.32 25.80 9.55
N GLY A 133 -21.96 26.06 10.80
CA GLY A 133 -22.55 25.36 11.93
C GLY A 133 -22.22 25.98 13.28
N VAL A 134 -23.12 25.75 14.24
CA VAL A 134 -22.85 25.98 15.67
C VAL A 134 -23.07 24.65 16.38
N SER A 135 -22.01 24.05 16.91
CA SER A 135 -22.08 22.85 17.75
C SER A 135 -22.12 23.26 19.20
N VAL A 136 -23.13 22.80 19.94
CA VAL A 136 -23.33 23.12 21.36
C VAL A 136 -23.40 21.82 22.16
N GLU A 137 -22.47 21.66 23.10
CA GLU A 137 -22.40 20.52 24.01
C GLU A 137 -22.91 20.90 25.39
N THR A 138 -23.80 20.07 25.94
CA THR A 138 -24.43 20.25 27.25
C THR A 138 -24.25 19.01 28.11
N GLY A 139 -24.12 19.19 29.43
CA GLY A 139 -24.07 18.08 30.38
C GLY A 139 -25.44 17.39 30.57
N PRO A 140 -25.51 16.35 31.42
CA PRO A 140 -26.78 15.72 31.82
C PRO A 140 -27.75 16.68 32.52
N ASP A 141 -27.20 17.77 33.07
CA ASP A 141 -27.90 18.89 33.70
C ASP A 141 -28.35 19.98 32.70
N GLY A 142 -28.06 19.80 31.41
CA GLY A 142 -28.30 20.77 30.35
C GLY A 142 -27.34 21.96 30.34
N GLN A 143 -26.39 22.07 31.29
CA GLN A 143 -25.49 23.22 31.37
C GLN A 143 -24.31 23.10 30.40
N LEU A 144 -23.78 24.24 29.99
CA LEU A 144 -22.91 24.35 28.83
C LEU A 144 -21.50 23.80 29.11
N ARG A 145 -21.00 22.95 28.22
CA ARG A 145 -19.67 22.35 28.26
C ARG A 145 -18.77 22.86 27.14
N SER A 146 -19.30 22.98 25.92
CA SER A 146 -18.56 23.59 24.81
C SER A 146 -19.48 24.23 23.75
N VAL A 147 -18.92 25.20 23.01
CA VAL A 147 -19.47 25.78 21.78
C VAL A 147 -18.36 25.88 20.75
N LEU A 148 -18.62 25.36 19.54
CA LEU A 148 -17.87 25.67 18.32
C LEU A 148 -18.81 26.42 17.37
N ALA A 149 -18.38 27.54 16.80
CA ALA A 149 -19.20 28.34 15.90
C ALA A 149 -18.42 28.81 14.67
N ASP A 150 -18.78 28.27 13.50
CA ASP A 150 -18.29 28.71 12.20
C ASP A 150 -19.47 29.18 11.36
N VAL A 151 -19.59 30.51 11.26
CA VAL A 151 -20.74 31.22 10.67
C VAL A 151 -20.29 32.37 9.78
N SER A 152 -21.19 32.73 8.84
CA SER A 152 -21.02 33.81 7.88
C SER A 152 -21.62 35.12 8.40
N GLU A 153 -20.95 36.23 8.12
CA GLU A 153 -21.40 37.61 8.35
C GLU A 153 -22.43 38.09 7.31
N ALA A 154 -23.02 37.21 6.50
CA ALA A 154 -23.94 37.60 5.43
C ALA A 154 -25.26 38.15 5.99
N GLU A 155 -25.46 39.47 5.90
CA GLU A 155 -26.63 40.20 6.42
C GLU A 155 -27.96 39.95 5.69
N SER A 156 -27.89 39.50 4.42
CA SER A 156 -29.07 39.28 3.58
C SER A 156 -28.74 38.48 2.32
N VAL A 157 -29.76 37.99 1.61
CA VAL A 157 -29.62 37.26 0.34
C VAL A 157 -30.22 38.06 -0.82
N PRO A 158 -29.44 38.36 -1.88
CA PRO A 158 -29.97 39.13 -3.01
C PRO A 158 -31.06 38.34 -3.77
N ALA A 159 -31.91 39.07 -4.49
CA ALA A 159 -32.85 38.45 -5.42
C ALA A 159 -32.11 37.72 -6.56
N VAL A 160 -32.56 36.52 -6.92
CA VAL A 160 -31.99 35.69 -8.00
C VAL A 160 -32.03 36.43 -9.34
N LYS A 161 -30.91 36.45 -10.07
CA LYS A 161 -30.85 36.96 -11.45
C LYS A 161 -30.72 35.85 -12.49
N ILE A 162 -30.01 34.77 -12.15
CA ILE A 162 -29.79 33.60 -13.00
C ILE A 162 -30.73 32.49 -12.56
N SER A 163 -31.61 32.05 -13.47
CA SER A 163 -32.59 31.00 -13.16
C SER A 163 -31.89 29.68 -12.81
N GLU A 164 -32.50 28.88 -11.93
CA GLU A 164 -32.01 27.55 -11.56
C GLU A 164 -31.78 26.66 -12.79
N ALA A 165 -32.66 26.74 -13.80
CA ALA A 165 -32.52 26.01 -15.06
C ALA A 165 -31.32 26.45 -15.89
N THR A 166 -31.00 27.76 -15.90
CA THR A 166 -29.79 28.30 -16.55
C THR A 166 -28.54 27.83 -15.80
N ALA A 167 -28.55 27.89 -14.48
CA ALA A 167 -27.45 27.45 -13.63
C ALA A 167 -27.18 25.94 -13.77
N ALA A 168 -28.24 25.11 -13.85
CA ALA A 168 -28.13 23.67 -14.10
C ALA A 168 -27.50 23.35 -15.47
N GLN A 169 -27.75 24.17 -16.49
CA GLN A 169 -27.09 24.06 -17.80
C GLN A 169 -25.60 24.43 -17.72
N THR A 170 -25.23 25.47 -16.97
CA THR A 170 -23.82 25.80 -16.68
C THR A 170 -23.12 24.65 -15.95
N ALA A 171 -23.75 24.09 -14.92
CA ALA A 171 -23.22 22.97 -14.14
C ALA A 171 -23.01 21.71 -14.99
N ARG A 172 -23.99 21.32 -15.82
CA ARG A 172 -23.82 20.28 -16.85
C ARG A 172 -22.65 20.61 -17.79
N GLY A 173 -22.57 21.87 -18.25
CA GLY A 173 -21.60 22.32 -19.24
C GLY A 173 -20.14 22.25 -18.80
N VAL A 174 -19.84 22.52 -17.52
CA VAL A 174 -18.47 22.38 -17.00
C VAL A 174 -18.07 20.92 -16.84
N VAL A 175 -18.93 20.08 -16.27
CA VAL A 175 -18.62 18.64 -16.09
C VAL A 175 -18.52 17.94 -17.44
N ALA A 176 -19.40 18.25 -18.40
CA ALA A 176 -19.35 17.71 -19.76
C ALA A 176 -18.03 18.04 -20.48
N ARG A 177 -17.45 19.22 -20.24
CA ARG A 177 -16.13 19.60 -20.78
C ARG A 177 -14.96 18.87 -20.12
N ARG A 178 -15.15 18.30 -18.93
CA ARG A 178 -14.13 17.53 -18.19
C ARG A 178 -14.22 16.03 -18.46
N SER A 179 -15.40 15.41 -18.35
CA SER A 179 -15.57 13.95 -18.55
C SER A 179 -15.87 13.54 -19.99
N GLY A 180 -16.41 14.45 -20.81
CA GLY A 180 -16.86 14.15 -22.17
C GLY A 180 -18.28 13.58 -22.30
N ASP A 181 -18.99 13.33 -21.19
CA ASP A 181 -20.27 12.60 -21.19
C ASP A 181 -21.49 13.35 -21.76
N GLY A 182 -21.45 14.69 -21.81
CA GLY A 182 -22.47 15.53 -22.43
C GLY A 182 -23.91 15.26 -21.95
N GLU A 183 -24.68 14.60 -22.81
CA GLU A 183 -26.08 14.20 -22.55
C GLU A 183 -26.21 13.22 -21.38
N ARG A 184 -25.24 12.29 -21.20
CA ARG A 184 -25.31 11.21 -20.21
C ARG A 184 -25.25 11.68 -18.75
N LEU A 185 -24.86 12.93 -18.52
CA LEU A 185 -24.85 13.52 -17.18
C LEU A 185 -26.29 13.66 -16.66
N ARG A 186 -26.53 13.23 -15.43
CA ARG A 186 -27.68 13.63 -14.61
C ARG A 186 -27.27 14.88 -13.83
N VAL A 187 -28.17 15.86 -13.77
CA VAL A 187 -28.05 17.02 -12.88
C VAL A 187 -29.12 16.87 -11.81
N VAL A 188 -28.71 16.89 -10.55
CA VAL A 188 -29.57 16.83 -9.38
C VAL A 188 -29.46 18.16 -8.64
N ARG A 189 -30.60 18.69 -8.23
CA ARG A 189 -30.73 19.95 -7.52
C ARG A 189 -30.56 19.73 -6.01
N ASP A 190 -29.61 20.41 -5.39
CA ASP A 190 -29.52 20.46 -3.93
C ASP A 190 -30.27 21.68 -3.38
N GLY A 191 -30.25 22.80 -4.13
CA GLY A 191 -31.05 23.99 -3.84
C GLY A 191 -30.27 25.30 -4.00
N ARG A 192 -30.77 26.35 -3.36
CA ARG A 192 -30.09 27.64 -3.22
C ARG A 192 -29.35 27.66 -1.89
N ALA A 193 -28.14 28.22 -1.86
CA ALA A 193 -27.34 28.37 -0.64
C ALA A 193 -26.49 29.66 -0.69
N ILE A 194 -25.85 30.02 0.42
CA ILE A 194 -24.72 30.96 0.44
C ILE A 194 -23.42 30.16 0.48
N TYR A 195 -22.45 30.56 -0.33
CA TYR A 195 -21.05 30.17 -0.23
C TYR A 195 -20.25 31.35 0.34
N ASP A 196 -19.64 31.15 1.50
CA ASP A 196 -18.72 32.11 2.12
C ASP A 196 -17.34 31.41 2.30
N PRO A 197 -16.28 31.86 1.62
CA PRO A 197 -14.95 31.29 1.75
C PRO A 197 -14.43 31.29 3.20
N ALA A 198 -14.77 32.31 3.99
CA ALA A 198 -14.26 32.47 5.36
C ALA A 198 -14.75 31.36 6.29
N VAL A 199 -15.99 30.88 6.10
CA VAL A 199 -16.61 29.79 6.89
C VAL A 199 -15.92 28.45 6.68
N ILE A 200 -15.25 28.26 5.54
CA ILE A 200 -14.60 26.99 5.16
C ILE A 200 -13.06 27.10 5.10
N GLY A 201 -12.48 28.15 5.70
CA GLY A 201 -11.03 28.36 5.71
C GLY A 201 -10.39 28.63 4.34
N ALA A 202 -11.19 29.00 3.34
CA ALA A 202 -10.71 29.41 2.02
C ALA A 202 -10.39 30.91 1.96
N ASP A 203 -9.71 31.35 0.91
CA ASP A 203 -9.27 32.75 0.75
C ASP A 203 -10.47 33.72 0.75
N PRO A 204 -10.63 34.60 1.76
CA PRO A 204 -11.78 35.49 1.86
C PRO A 204 -11.82 36.56 0.77
N THR A 205 -10.71 36.81 0.05
CA THR A 205 -10.68 37.74 -1.09
C THR A 205 -11.46 37.23 -2.31
N LEU A 206 -11.85 35.95 -2.33
CA LEU A 206 -12.74 35.37 -3.33
C LEU A 206 -14.18 35.92 -3.21
N GLY A 207 -14.59 36.39 -2.03
CA GLY A 207 -15.91 37.00 -1.79
C GLY A 207 -17.04 36.01 -1.51
N ARG A 208 -18.16 36.54 -1.00
CA ARG A 208 -19.37 35.79 -0.63
C ARG A 208 -20.35 35.74 -1.79
N HIS A 209 -20.95 34.58 -2.04
CA HIS A 209 -21.80 34.32 -3.19
C HIS A 209 -23.12 33.65 -2.81
N SER A 210 -24.25 34.13 -3.36
CA SER A 210 -25.49 33.35 -3.40
C SER A 210 -25.45 32.40 -4.61
N VAL A 211 -25.60 31.11 -4.36
CA VAL A 211 -25.35 30.05 -5.34
C VAL A 211 -26.51 29.08 -5.49
N TRP A 212 -26.65 28.53 -6.69
CA TRP A 212 -27.35 27.28 -6.94
C TRP A 212 -26.36 26.11 -6.81
N SER A 213 -26.68 25.12 -5.97
CA SER A 213 -25.89 23.89 -5.80
C SER A 213 -26.51 22.73 -6.57
N PHE A 214 -25.66 22.02 -7.32
CA PHE A 214 -26.03 20.83 -8.07
C PHE A 214 -25.04 19.69 -7.87
N ASN A 215 -25.54 18.48 -7.60
CA ASN A 215 -24.79 17.25 -7.83
C ASN A 215 -24.92 16.86 -9.32
N VAL A 216 -23.79 16.72 -10.02
CA VAL A 216 -23.73 16.38 -11.45
C VAL A 216 -22.92 15.10 -11.63
N SER A 217 -23.46 14.09 -12.32
CA SER A 217 -22.78 12.80 -12.55
C SER A 217 -23.34 12.00 -13.73
N SER A 218 -22.49 11.26 -14.45
CA SER A 218 -22.88 10.11 -15.31
C SER A 218 -22.64 8.77 -14.62
N GLY A 219 -21.94 8.78 -13.48
CA GLY A 219 -21.59 7.68 -12.58
C GLY A 219 -20.62 8.18 -11.46
N PRO A 220 -20.26 7.36 -10.45
CA PRO A 220 -19.44 7.79 -9.30
C PRO A 220 -18.11 8.47 -9.67
N GLY A 221 -17.31 7.91 -10.58
CA GLY A 221 -16.07 8.55 -11.09
C GLY A 221 -16.26 9.80 -11.95
N THR A 222 -17.46 10.38 -11.95
CA THR A 222 -17.80 11.68 -12.54
C THR A 222 -18.69 12.54 -11.63
N ALA A 223 -18.88 12.13 -10.36
CA ALA A 223 -19.68 12.86 -9.41
C ALA A 223 -18.99 14.16 -9.02
N ARG A 224 -19.73 15.27 -9.12
CA ARG A 224 -19.24 16.64 -8.83
C ARG A 224 -20.32 17.41 -8.10
N SER A 225 -19.96 18.19 -7.08
CA SER A 225 -20.81 19.28 -6.57
C SER A 225 -20.38 20.57 -7.25
N VAL A 226 -21.28 21.18 -8.02
CA VAL A 226 -21.03 22.43 -8.74
C VAL A 226 -21.87 23.54 -8.14
N LEU A 227 -21.21 24.60 -7.67
CA LEU A 227 -21.83 25.82 -7.16
C LEU A 227 -21.77 26.89 -8.25
N VAL A 228 -22.95 27.34 -8.70
CA VAL A 228 -23.09 28.37 -9.73
C VAL A 228 -23.70 29.62 -9.12
N ASP A 229 -22.98 30.74 -9.23
CA ASP A 229 -23.41 32.05 -8.72
C ASP A 229 -24.72 32.50 -9.38
N ASP A 230 -25.72 32.82 -8.57
CA ASP A 230 -27.06 33.16 -9.03
C ASP A 230 -27.25 34.63 -9.45
N GLN A 231 -26.17 35.42 -9.41
CA GLN A 231 -26.13 36.82 -9.81
C GLN A 231 -25.50 37.03 -11.20
N SER A 232 -24.57 36.15 -11.59
CA SER A 232 -23.69 36.27 -12.76
C SER A 232 -23.61 35.00 -13.61
N GLY A 233 -23.88 33.83 -13.03
CA GLY A 233 -23.79 32.53 -13.70
C GLY A 233 -22.36 31.98 -13.76
N ALA A 234 -21.41 32.60 -13.06
CA ALA A 234 -20.07 32.08 -12.87
C ALA A 234 -20.08 30.79 -12.03
N ILE A 235 -19.07 29.95 -12.19
CA ILE A 235 -18.87 28.76 -11.35
C ILE A 235 -17.97 29.20 -10.19
N VAL A 236 -18.52 29.17 -8.97
CA VAL A 236 -17.83 29.57 -7.74
C VAL A 236 -16.99 28.42 -7.21
N ALA A 237 -17.56 27.22 -7.23
CA ALA A 237 -16.85 25.99 -6.91
C ALA A 237 -17.28 24.86 -7.86
N ASP A 238 -16.32 23.99 -8.17
CA ASP A 238 -16.50 22.75 -8.90
C ASP A 238 -15.71 21.70 -8.12
N ILE A 239 -16.41 21.01 -7.22
CA ILE A 239 -15.86 20.13 -6.18
C ILE A 239 -15.92 18.69 -6.68
N ASP A 240 -14.85 17.92 -6.48
CA ASP A 240 -14.85 16.50 -6.81
C ASP A 240 -15.64 15.69 -5.79
N ARG A 241 -16.39 14.70 -6.24
CA ARG A 241 -17.09 13.72 -5.40
C ARG A 241 -16.84 12.28 -5.86
N SER A 242 -15.75 12.06 -6.59
CA SER A 242 -15.16 10.73 -6.80
C SER A 242 -14.53 10.12 -5.53
N GLU A 243 -14.75 10.76 -4.36
CA GLU A 243 -14.85 10.12 -3.03
C GLU A 243 -15.86 8.94 -3.02
N ALA A 244 -16.79 8.91 -3.99
CA ALA A 244 -17.67 7.79 -4.22
C ALA A 244 -16.96 6.65 -4.97
N LEU A 245 -16.82 5.51 -4.28
CA LEU A 245 -16.51 4.18 -4.80
C LEU A 245 -16.86 3.99 -6.28
N ASP A 246 -15.86 3.69 -7.12
CA ASP A 246 -16.05 3.38 -8.53
C ASP A 246 -15.38 2.05 -8.91
N ARG A 247 -16.18 1.01 -9.11
CA ARG A 247 -15.73 -0.35 -9.41
C ARG A 247 -15.84 -0.67 -10.91
N ALA A 248 -14.93 -1.52 -11.37
CA ALA A 248 -14.96 -2.11 -12.71
C ALA A 248 -14.62 -3.60 -12.64
N VAL A 249 -15.59 -4.45 -12.98
CA VAL A 249 -15.41 -5.91 -12.98
C VAL A 249 -15.42 -6.43 -14.43
N CYS A 250 -14.34 -7.07 -14.82
CA CYS A 250 -14.20 -7.80 -16.09
C CYS A 250 -14.45 -9.30 -15.90
N ASP A 251 -14.90 -9.94 -16.96
CA ASP A 251 -15.15 -11.38 -17.00
C ASP A 251 -14.19 -12.04 -18.00
N ASN A 252 -13.27 -12.86 -17.50
CA ASN A 252 -12.29 -13.59 -18.30
C ASN A 252 -12.84 -14.95 -18.82
N ALA A 253 -14.07 -15.31 -18.44
CA ALA A 253 -14.84 -16.41 -19.00
C ALA A 253 -14.15 -17.78 -19.05
N ASN A 254 -13.26 -18.08 -18.09
CA ASN A 254 -12.44 -19.30 -18.06
C ASN A 254 -11.60 -19.52 -19.34
N VAL A 255 -10.99 -18.44 -19.85
CA VAL A 255 -10.03 -18.48 -20.96
C VAL A 255 -8.61 -18.27 -20.42
N LEU A 256 -7.66 -19.10 -20.85
CA LEU A 256 -6.24 -18.91 -20.53
C LEU A 256 -5.76 -17.53 -21.02
N ASN A 257 -5.30 -16.71 -20.08
CA ASN A 257 -4.84 -15.33 -20.28
C ASN A 257 -3.56 -15.11 -19.44
N SER A 258 -2.94 -13.94 -19.50
CA SER A 258 -1.81 -13.60 -18.63
C SER A 258 -2.22 -12.54 -17.62
N TYR A 259 -1.71 -12.62 -16.38
CA TYR A 259 -1.92 -11.62 -15.33
C TYR A 259 -1.43 -10.22 -15.74
N THR A 260 -0.62 -10.11 -16.80
CA THR A 260 -0.26 -8.82 -17.41
C THR A 260 -1.41 -8.16 -18.17
N THR A 261 -2.45 -8.90 -18.56
CA THR A 261 -3.71 -8.41 -19.13
C THR A 261 -4.65 -7.97 -18.01
N THR A 262 -4.83 -6.66 -17.85
CA THR A 262 -5.66 -6.07 -16.78
C THR A 262 -7.03 -5.61 -17.28
N CYS A 263 -7.96 -5.37 -16.36
CA CYS A 263 -9.33 -4.95 -16.62
C CYS A 263 -9.40 -3.47 -17.03
N GLU A 264 -8.92 -3.13 -18.23
CA GLU A 264 -8.90 -1.75 -18.73
C GLU A 264 -10.10 -1.41 -19.64
N SER A 265 -10.83 -2.41 -20.12
CA SER A 265 -12.02 -2.25 -20.96
C SER A 265 -12.84 -3.55 -21.00
N GLY A 266 -14.06 -3.49 -21.56
CA GLY A 266 -14.92 -4.68 -21.68
C GLY A 266 -15.58 -5.12 -20.38
N PHE A 267 -15.79 -4.18 -19.45
CA PHE A 267 -16.40 -4.44 -18.14
C PHE A 267 -17.74 -5.17 -18.25
N ALA A 268 -17.89 -6.24 -17.47
CA ALA A 268 -19.12 -6.99 -17.31
C ALA A 268 -20.06 -6.38 -16.26
N ARG A 269 -19.54 -5.61 -15.29
CA ARG A 269 -20.31 -4.71 -14.40
C ARG A 269 -19.49 -3.48 -14.00
N THR A 270 -20.17 -2.34 -13.86
CA THR A 270 -19.68 -1.07 -13.31
C THR A 270 -20.81 -0.40 -12.53
N GLU A 271 -20.53 0.69 -11.82
CA GLU A 271 -21.49 1.43 -10.98
C GLU A 271 -22.81 1.85 -11.66
N THR A 272 -22.78 2.06 -12.97
CA THR A 272 -23.96 2.38 -13.79
C THR A 272 -24.23 1.36 -14.88
N GLY A 273 -23.55 0.21 -14.81
CA GLY A 273 -23.81 -0.95 -15.67
C GLY A 273 -25.02 -1.74 -15.17
N PRO A 274 -25.66 -2.55 -16.04
CA PRO A 274 -26.65 -3.52 -15.58
C PRO A 274 -26.00 -4.58 -14.68
N VAL A 275 -26.82 -5.24 -13.87
CA VAL A 275 -26.45 -6.50 -13.19
C VAL A 275 -26.05 -7.53 -14.25
N SER A 276 -24.93 -8.22 -14.03
CA SER A 276 -24.40 -9.21 -14.98
C SER A 276 -25.23 -10.49 -14.97
N ALA A 277 -25.22 -11.22 -16.08
CA ALA A 277 -25.74 -12.59 -16.14
C ALA A 277 -24.79 -13.64 -15.52
N VAL A 278 -23.59 -13.22 -15.09
CA VAL A 278 -22.57 -14.07 -14.44
C VAL A 278 -22.53 -13.74 -12.96
N ALA A 279 -22.74 -14.73 -12.10
CA ALA A 279 -22.81 -14.57 -10.64
C ALA A 279 -21.52 -13.97 -10.07
N ASP A 280 -20.36 -14.53 -10.42
CA ASP A 280 -19.03 -14.10 -9.97
C ASP A 280 -18.79 -12.61 -10.25
N VAL A 281 -19.24 -12.10 -11.41
CA VAL A 281 -19.12 -10.67 -11.77
C VAL A 281 -19.93 -9.78 -10.82
N ASN A 282 -21.11 -10.25 -10.42
CA ASN A 282 -21.94 -9.51 -9.48
C ASN A 282 -21.33 -9.55 -8.09
N ARG A 283 -20.94 -10.75 -7.61
CA ARG A 283 -20.35 -10.89 -6.28
C ARG A 283 -19.07 -10.07 -6.14
N ALA A 284 -18.12 -10.17 -7.07
CA ALA A 284 -16.90 -9.35 -7.02
C ALA A 284 -17.21 -7.85 -6.99
N PHE A 285 -18.23 -7.39 -7.72
CA PHE A 285 -18.63 -5.98 -7.67
C PHE A 285 -19.19 -5.63 -6.28
N ASP A 286 -20.03 -6.46 -5.70
CA ASP A 286 -20.65 -6.19 -4.41
C ASP A 286 -19.62 -6.30 -3.25
N GLU A 287 -18.73 -7.32 -3.23
CA GLU A 287 -17.65 -7.49 -2.23
C GLU A 287 -16.57 -6.41 -2.28
N LEU A 288 -16.18 -5.94 -3.48
CA LEU A 288 -15.31 -4.77 -3.65
C LEU A 288 -15.89 -3.53 -2.94
N GLY A 289 -17.23 -3.44 -2.84
CA GLY A 289 -17.92 -2.37 -2.13
C GLY A 289 -18.03 -2.60 -0.63
N ALA A 290 -18.25 -3.86 -0.20
CA ALA A 290 -18.23 -4.23 1.20
C ALA A 290 -16.87 -3.90 1.83
N THR A 291 -15.78 -4.34 1.19
CA THR A 291 -14.41 -4.08 1.65
C THR A 291 -14.08 -2.59 1.67
N ALA A 292 -14.52 -1.82 0.67
CA ALA A 292 -14.33 -0.37 0.66
C ALA A 292 -15.10 0.34 1.79
N ALA A 293 -16.31 -0.13 2.12
CA ALA A 293 -17.10 0.41 3.23
C ALA A 293 -16.48 0.08 4.60
N PHE A 294 -15.92 -1.12 4.76
CA PHE A 294 -15.16 -1.53 5.95
C PHE A 294 -13.97 -0.60 6.20
N TYR A 295 -13.11 -0.38 5.19
CA TYR A 295 -11.96 0.52 5.32
C TYR A 295 -12.37 1.99 5.53
N ALA A 296 -13.52 2.42 5.02
CA ALA A 296 -14.07 3.75 5.31
C ALA A 296 -14.51 3.91 6.79
N ASP A 297 -15.16 2.90 7.41
CA ASP A 297 -15.55 2.96 8.83
C ASP A 297 -14.35 2.83 9.79
N VAL A 298 -13.48 1.86 9.54
CA VAL A 298 -12.42 1.48 10.47
C VAL A 298 -11.24 2.44 10.40
N ALA A 299 -10.85 2.83 9.19
CA ALA A 299 -9.64 3.60 8.91
C ALA A 299 -9.89 5.02 8.38
N GLY A 300 -11.13 5.36 7.98
CA GLY A 300 -11.42 6.61 7.24
C GLY A 300 -10.83 6.62 5.83
N LEU A 301 -10.55 5.44 5.27
CA LEU A 301 -9.73 5.27 4.07
C LEU A 301 -10.59 5.12 2.80
N ASP A 302 -10.38 6.01 1.82
CA ASP A 302 -10.87 5.79 0.45
C ASP A 302 -9.99 4.75 -0.25
N LEU A 303 -10.50 3.52 -0.29
CA LEU A 303 -9.84 2.38 -0.93
C LEU A 303 -9.71 2.56 -2.46
N THR A 304 -10.60 3.33 -3.10
CA THR A 304 -10.53 3.65 -4.54
C THR A 304 -9.41 4.64 -4.81
N ALA A 305 -9.28 5.70 -3.99
CA ALA A 305 -8.18 6.65 -4.07
C ALA A 305 -6.83 6.00 -3.74
N LEU A 306 -6.78 5.05 -2.79
CA LEU A 306 -5.56 4.32 -2.46
C LEU A 306 -5.18 3.33 -3.59
N LEU A 307 -5.97 2.27 -3.76
CA LEU A 307 -5.60 1.09 -4.55
C LEU A 307 -5.95 1.21 -6.04
N GLY A 308 -6.98 2.01 -6.38
CA GLY A 308 -7.61 1.97 -7.69
C GLY A 308 -6.68 2.21 -8.88
N ARG A 309 -6.84 1.37 -9.92
CA ARG A 309 -6.17 1.48 -11.22
C ARG A 309 -6.77 2.66 -11.99
N THR A 310 -5.91 3.47 -12.63
CA THR A 310 -6.35 4.57 -13.50
C THR A 310 -6.83 4.04 -14.86
N ILE A 311 -8.13 3.88 -15.03
CA ILE A 311 -8.77 3.41 -16.28
C ILE A 311 -9.52 4.58 -16.92
N GLY A 312 -9.20 4.90 -18.18
CA GLY A 312 -9.80 6.04 -18.89
C GLY A 312 -9.46 7.42 -18.31
N GLY A 313 -8.54 7.49 -17.35
CA GLY A 313 -8.23 8.71 -16.58
C GLY A 313 -8.88 8.78 -15.20
N THR A 314 -9.71 7.80 -14.83
CA THR A 314 -10.39 7.70 -13.53
C THR A 314 -9.81 6.57 -12.70
N LYS A 315 -9.55 6.75 -11.40
CA LYS A 315 -9.21 5.62 -10.53
C LYS A 315 -10.44 4.73 -10.33
N ARG A 316 -10.25 3.41 -10.37
CA ARG A 316 -11.30 2.41 -10.15
C ARG A 316 -10.78 1.21 -9.37
N LEU A 317 -11.58 0.66 -8.45
CA LEU A 317 -11.33 -0.67 -7.91
C LEU A 317 -11.66 -1.70 -8.99
N ALA A 318 -10.63 -2.40 -9.47
CA ALA A 318 -10.73 -3.28 -10.62
C ALA A 318 -10.66 -4.76 -10.20
N ALA A 319 -11.44 -5.61 -10.87
CA ALA A 319 -11.39 -7.06 -10.71
C ALA A 319 -11.54 -7.81 -12.03
N THR A 320 -10.89 -8.95 -12.17
CA THR A 320 -11.07 -9.91 -13.27
C THR A 320 -11.54 -11.25 -12.71
N VAL A 321 -12.80 -11.60 -12.91
CA VAL A 321 -13.38 -12.86 -12.43
C VAL A 321 -13.32 -13.97 -13.50
N ARG A 322 -13.47 -15.23 -13.06
CA ARG A 322 -13.35 -16.43 -13.91
C ARG A 322 -12.01 -16.45 -14.66
N TYR A 323 -10.96 -16.11 -13.91
CA TYR A 323 -9.59 -16.00 -14.37
C TYR A 323 -8.93 -17.39 -14.54
N CYS A 324 -8.00 -17.50 -15.48
CA CYS A 324 -7.13 -18.65 -15.68
C CYS A 324 -5.78 -18.19 -16.26
N GLU A 325 -4.67 -18.50 -15.59
CA GLU A 325 -3.32 -18.11 -16.03
C GLU A 325 -2.77 -19.01 -17.16
N SER A 326 -1.86 -18.47 -17.98
CA SER A 326 -1.30 -19.10 -19.17
C SER A 326 -0.22 -20.14 -18.87
N GLY A 327 -0.63 -21.23 -18.25
CA GLY A 327 0.21 -22.38 -17.91
C GLY A 327 -0.51 -23.39 -17.03
N ASP A 328 -1.52 -22.93 -16.29
CA ASP A 328 -2.19 -23.65 -15.22
C ASP A 328 -3.48 -24.36 -15.65
N THR A 329 -4.10 -25.03 -14.67
CA THR A 329 -5.42 -25.64 -14.82
C THR A 329 -6.52 -24.57 -14.85
N CYS A 330 -7.60 -24.86 -15.59
CA CYS A 330 -8.72 -23.94 -15.79
C CYS A 330 -10.04 -24.72 -15.67
N PRO A 331 -10.99 -24.31 -14.81
CA PRO A 331 -10.99 -23.09 -13.98
C PRO A 331 -9.91 -23.07 -12.91
N MET A 332 -9.26 -21.91 -12.73
CA MET A 332 -8.26 -21.70 -11.69
C MET A 332 -8.88 -21.90 -10.31
N GLN A 333 -8.15 -22.58 -9.41
CA GLN A 333 -8.57 -22.81 -8.02
C GLN A 333 -7.79 -21.90 -7.08
N ASN A 334 -7.91 -20.59 -7.27
CA ASN A 334 -7.28 -19.56 -6.43
C ASN A 334 -7.93 -18.18 -6.64
N ALA A 335 -7.57 -17.21 -5.80
CA ALA A 335 -7.60 -15.78 -6.09
C ALA A 335 -6.16 -15.22 -6.12
N PHE A 336 -5.98 -13.94 -6.47
CA PHE A 336 -4.77 -13.15 -6.13
C PHE A 336 -4.98 -11.65 -6.40
N TRP A 337 -4.38 -10.80 -5.58
CA TRP A 337 -4.12 -9.39 -5.85
C TRP A 337 -2.84 -9.20 -6.68
N PHE A 338 -2.92 -8.45 -7.80
CA PHE A 338 -1.73 -8.07 -8.56
C PHE A 338 -1.95 -6.80 -9.40
N ASN A 339 -0.90 -5.99 -9.57
CA ASN A 339 -0.87 -4.87 -10.54
C ASN A 339 -2.08 -3.92 -10.43
N GLN A 340 -2.44 -3.56 -9.19
CA GLN A 340 -3.59 -2.71 -8.84
C GLN A 340 -4.97 -3.27 -9.21
N GLN A 341 -5.14 -4.60 -9.22
CA GLN A 341 -6.46 -5.22 -9.34
C GLN A 341 -6.55 -6.63 -8.72
N MET A 342 -7.79 -7.05 -8.50
CA MET A 342 -8.18 -8.40 -8.07
C MET A 342 -8.23 -9.38 -9.25
N TYR A 343 -7.87 -10.64 -9.02
CA TYR A 343 -8.14 -11.77 -9.92
C TYR A 343 -8.80 -12.90 -9.13
N THR A 344 -9.87 -13.49 -9.65
CA THR A 344 -10.53 -14.64 -9.01
C THR A 344 -10.80 -15.77 -9.99
N GLY A 345 -10.55 -17.01 -9.58
CA GLY A 345 -11.03 -18.21 -10.27
C GLY A 345 -12.56 -18.30 -10.26
N ALA A 346 -13.12 -19.16 -11.12
CA ALA A 346 -14.58 -19.35 -11.12
C ALA A 346 -15.02 -20.06 -9.83
N GLY A 347 -15.96 -19.44 -9.11
CA GLY A 347 -16.35 -19.88 -7.75
C GLY A 347 -15.36 -19.50 -6.63
N TRP A 348 -14.27 -18.80 -6.94
CA TRP A 348 -13.31 -18.25 -5.97
C TRP A 348 -13.53 -16.75 -5.73
N THR A 349 -14.77 -16.30 -5.93
CA THR A 349 -15.22 -14.96 -5.57
C THR A 349 -16.13 -15.11 -4.36
N ILE A 350 -15.52 -15.03 -3.18
CA ILE A 350 -16.17 -15.13 -1.87
C ILE A 350 -15.73 -13.93 -1.01
N ASP A 351 -16.51 -13.58 0.00
CA ASP A 351 -16.41 -12.35 0.80
C ASP A 351 -15.07 -12.22 1.52
N ASP A 352 -14.73 -13.21 2.36
CA ASP A 352 -13.50 -13.20 3.16
C ASP A 352 -12.24 -13.11 2.26
N VAL A 353 -12.21 -13.89 1.17
CA VAL A 353 -11.14 -13.86 0.17
C VAL A 353 -11.05 -12.50 -0.54
N VAL A 354 -12.16 -11.87 -0.93
CA VAL A 354 -12.09 -10.54 -1.57
C VAL A 354 -11.61 -9.47 -0.58
N GLY A 355 -11.96 -9.59 0.70
CA GLY A 355 -11.43 -8.74 1.77
C GLY A 355 -9.92 -8.96 2.03
N HIS A 356 -9.49 -10.22 2.08
CA HIS A 356 -8.09 -10.65 2.22
C HIS A 356 -7.22 -10.13 1.08
N GLU A 357 -7.63 -10.38 -0.16
CA GLU A 357 -6.88 -10.00 -1.36
C GLU A 357 -6.78 -8.47 -1.54
N LEU A 358 -7.86 -7.72 -1.29
CA LEU A 358 -7.77 -6.25 -1.23
C LEU A 358 -6.85 -5.77 -0.11
N THR A 359 -6.78 -6.50 1.00
CA THR A 359 -5.91 -6.16 2.14
C THR A 359 -4.43 -6.34 1.81
N HIS A 360 -4.01 -7.31 0.98
CA HIS A 360 -2.64 -7.30 0.46
C HIS A 360 -2.32 -5.97 -0.25
N GLY A 361 -3.25 -5.46 -1.06
CA GLY A 361 -3.15 -4.14 -1.68
C GLY A 361 -3.01 -3.00 -0.66
N VAL A 362 -3.72 -3.06 0.47
CA VAL A 362 -3.56 -2.10 1.57
C VAL A 362 -2.20 -2.24 2.25
N ILE A 363 -1.72 -3.47 2.49
CA ILE A 363 -0.41 -3.75 3.08
C ILE A 363 0.72 -3.19 2.18
N GLU A 364 0.66 -3.40 0.86
CA GLU A 364 1.59 -2.80 -0.13
C GLU A 364 1.65 -1.25 -0.11
N LYS A 365 0.77 -0.56 0.64
CA LYS A 365 0.72 0.92 0.75
C LYS A 365 0.97 1.43 2.16
N HIS A 366 1.18 0.53 3.12
CA HIS A 366 1.48 0.84 4.52
C HIS A 366 2.76 0.11 4.94
N ALA A 367 2.67 -0.98 5.71
CA ALA A 367 3.84 -1.74 6.17
C ALA A 367 4.68 -2.37 5.04
N ASN A 368 4.10 -2.59 3.86
CA ASN A 368 4.71 -3.25 2.71
C ASN A 368 5.42 -4.58 3.06
N LEU A 369 4.80 -5.35 3.97
CA LEU A 369 5.35 -6.58 4.56
C LEU A 369 5.90 -7.52 3.50
N PHE A 370 7.20 -7.81 3.63
CA PHE A 370 7.91 -8.66 2.71
C PHE A 370 7.31 -10.08 2.70
N TYR A 371 6.93 -10.56 1.52
CA TYR A 371 6.14 -11.79 1.36
C TYR A 371 7.02 -13.07 1.41
N TRP A 372 7.68 -13.26 2.56
CA TRP A 372 8.56 -14.39 2.86
C TRP A 372 8.62 -14.65 4.38
N GLY A 373 8.66 -15.91 4.80
CA GLY A 373 8.92 -16.32 6.18
C GLY A 373 7.95 -15.69 7.20
N GLN A 374 8.47 -15.16 8.32
CA GLN A 374 7.65 -14.53 9.37
C GLN A 374 6.87 -13.31 8.84
N SER A 375 7.54 -12.38 8.14
CA SER A 375 6.88 -11.20 7.56
C SER A 375 5.77 -11.58 6.56
N GLY A 376 6.01 -12.61 5.74
CA GLY A 376 5.00 -13.11 4.80
C GLY A 376 3.82 -13.77 5.52
N ALA A 377 4.08 -14.53 6.57
CA ALA A 377 3.04 -15.09 7.44
C ALA A 377 2.22 -14.02 8.18
N ILE A 378 2.83 -12.86 8.48
CA ILE A 378 2.13 -11.69 9.03
C ILE A 378 1.34 -10.96 7.94
N ASN A 379 1.83 -10.88 6.71
CA ASN A 379 1.10 -10.35 5.56
C ASN A 379 -0.19 -11.17 5.30
N GLU A 380 -0.04 -12.50 5.18
CA GLU A 380 -1.14 -13.47 5.14
C GLU A 380 -2.10 -13.33 6.32
N GLY A 381 -1.58 -13.31 7.55
CA GLY A 381 -2.41 -13.25 8.75
C GLY A 381 -3.18 -11.93 8.89
N LEU A 382 -2.61 -10.80 8.45
CA LEU A 382 -3.32 -9.52 8.41
C LEU A 382 -4.36 -9.47 7.29
N ALA A 383 -4.08 -10.08 6.14
CA ALA A 383 -5.05 -10.22 5.06
C ALA A 383 -6.26 -11.05 5.53
N ASP A 384 -6.03 -12.22 6.14
CA ASP A 384 -7.07 -13.04 6.79
C ASP A 384 -7.85 -12.28 7.86
N VAL A 385 -7.17 -11.59 8.77
CA VAL A 385 -7.81 -10.81 9.84
C VAL A 385 -8.74 -9.75 9.27
N MET A 386 -8.32 -9.01 8.25
CA MET A 386 -9.19 -8.00 7.63
C MET A 386 -10.27 -8.62 6.75
N GLY A 387 -10.02 -9.78 6.14
CA GLY A 387 -11.01 -10.57 5.39
C GLY A 387 -12.19 -11.02 6.26
N GLU A 388 -11.92 -11.71 7.36
CA GLU A 388 -12.92 -12.07 8.37
C GLU A 388 -13.64 -10.80 8.90
N GLN A 389 -12.91 -9.71 9.17
CA GLN A 389 -13.55 -8.46 9.62
C GLN A 389 -14.50 -7.85 8.58
N VAL A 390 -14.24 -8.01 7.27
CA VAL A 390 -15.18 -7.61 6.21
C VAL A 390 -16.43 -8.50 6.24
N ASP A 391 -16.25 -9.82 6.23
CA ASP A 391 -17.38 -10.77 6.28
C ASP A 391 -18.26 -10.53 7.52
N ARG A 392 -17.72 -10.64 8.73
CA ARG A 392 -18.50 -10.53 9.98
C ARG A 392 -19.37 -9.28 10.08
N ARG A 393 -18.95 -8.20 9.43
CA ARG A 393 -19.65 -6.91 9.44
C ARG A 393 -20.67 -6.76 8.32
N LEU A 394 -20.52 -7.49 7.21
CA LEU A 394 -21.27 -7.30 5.96
C LEU A 394 -21.76 -8.63 5.33
N ALA A 395 -21.77 -9.69 6.14
CA ALA A 395 -22.02 -11.09 5.77
C ALA A 395 -23.25 -11.28 4.88
N MET A 396 -23.10 -12.16 3.89
CA MET A 396 -24.11 -12.39 2.87
C MET A 396 -25.32 -13.19 3.41
N ALA A 397 -26.46 -13.03 2.72
CA ALA A 397 -27.75 -13.54 3.17
C ALA A 397 -27.90 -15.07 2.94
N GLY A 398 -27.24 -15.86 3.77
CA GLY A 398 -27.32 -17.33 3.75
C GLY A 398 -26.27 -18.05 4.59
N GLU A 399 -25.25 -17.35 5.08
CA GLU A 399 -24.04 -17.98 5.61
C GLU A 399 -24.23 -18.74 6.95
N PRO A 400 -23.42 -19.80 7.18
CA PRO A 400 -23.46 -20.55 8.43
C PRO A 400 -22.99 -19.69 9.60
N ALA A 401 -23.68 -19.78 10.74
CA ALA A 401 -23.39 -18.97 11.90
C ALA A 401 -22.03 -19.33 12.56
N ASP A 402 -21.05 -18.46 12.35
CA ASP A 402 -19.88 -18.17 13.19
C ASP A 402 -19.00 -19.36 13.61
N VAL A 403 -17.90 -19.55 12.86
CA VAL A 403 -16.95 -20.65 13.07
C VAL A 403 -15.46 -20.24 13.04
N TRP A 404 -15.16 -18.96 12.77
CA TRP A 404 -13.77 -18.43 12.61
C TRP A 404 -12.95 -19.28 11.65
N LEU A 405 -13.53 -19.48 10.47
CA LEU A 405 -12.98 -20.20 9.33
C LEU A 405 -12.74 -19.21 8.20
N LEU A 406 -11.79 -19.53 7.33
CA LEU A 406 -11.50 -18.71 6.15
C LEU A 406 -11.68 -19.57 4.91
N GLY A 407 -12.42 -19.06 3.93
CA GLY A 407 -12.84 -19.73 2.72
C GLY A 407 -13.80 -20.90 2.95
N GLU A 408 -14.69 -20.87 3.95
CA GLU A 408 -15.67 -21.95 4.18
C GLU A 408 -16.65 -22.15 3.01
N GLN A 409 -16.91 -21.10 2.23
CA GLN A 409 -17.64 -21.14 0.96
C GLN A 409 -16.79 -21.62 -0.24
N ALA A 410 -15.47 -21.76 -0.11
CA ALA A 410 -14.58 -22.10 -1.24
C ALA A 410 -14.84 -23.52 -1.77
N PRO A 411 -14.48 -23.82 -3.03
CA PRO A 411 -14.56 -25.18 -3.61
C PRO A 411 -13.67 -26.21 -2.88
N GLY A 412 -14.20 -26.80 -1.82
CA GLY A 412 -13.50 -27.72 -0.91
C GLY A 412 -13.83 -27.50 0.57
N GLY A 413 -14.45 -26.37 0.90
CA GLY A 413 -14.65 -25.90 2.27
C GLY A 413 -13.41 -25.20 2.83
N ALA A 414 -13.51 -24.76 4.08
CA ALA A 414 -12.57 -23.83 4.71
C ALA A 414 -11.10 -24.24 4.58
N LEU A 415 -10.29 -23.28 4.15
CA LEU A 415 -8.85 -23.41 3.94
C LEU A 415 -8.09 -23.29 5.26
N ARG A 416 -8.41 -22.26 6.04
CA ARG A 416 -7.75 -21.91 7.31
C ARG A 416 -8.78 -21.80 8.46
N SER A 417 -8.30 -21.66 9.69
CA SER A 417 -9.13 -21.40 10.88
C SER A 417 -8.37 -20.54 11.87
N MET A 418 -9.03 -19.52 12.41
CA MET A 418 -8.44 -18.64 13.43
C MET A 418 -8.63 -19.20 14.84
N SER A 419 -9.73 -19.91 15.07
CA SER A 419 -10.05 -20.54 16.35
C SER A 419 -9.21 -21.80 16.61
N ASP A 420 -8.97 -22.63 15.59
CA ASP A 420 -8.12 -23.81 15.65
C ASP A 420 -7.31 -24.01 14.34
N PRO A 421 -6.17 -23.31 14.17
CA PRO A 421 -5.30 -23.48 12.99
C PRO A 421 -4.76 -24.92 12.88
N ALA A 422 -4.59 -25.62 14.01
CA ALA A 422 -4.09 -26.99 14.02
C ALA A 422 -5.06 -27.98 13.35
N SER A 423 -6.37 -27.72 13.40
CA SER A 423 -7.39 -28.46 12.62
C SER A 423 -7.17 -28.39 11.10
N LYS A 424 -6.43 -27.38 10.63
CA LYS A 424 -6.05 -27.16 9.22
C LYS A 424 -4.58 -27.48 8.94
N GLY A 425 -3.84 -27.99 9.93
CA GLY A 425 -2.41 -28.30 9.81
C GLY A 425 -1.47 -27.09 9.93
N GLN A 426 -1.98 -25.93 10.34
CA GLN A 426 -1.18 -24.72 10.59
C GLN A 426 -0.70 -24.67 12.06
N PRO A 427 0.46 -24.05 12.36
CA PRO A 427 0.85 -23.72 13.73
C PRO A 427 -0.15 -22.79 14.43
N ASP A 428 -0.36 -23.05 15.70
CA ASP A 428 -1.17 -22.30 16.66
C ASP A 428 -0.33 -21.36 17.55
N ARG A 429 1.01 -21.48 17.49
CA ARG A 429 2.03 -20.70 18.22
C ARG A 429 3.43 -20.91 17.63
N THR A 430 4.40 -20.06 17.96
CA THR A 430 5.76 -20.12 17.37
C THR A 430 6.53 -21.40 17.72
N SER A 431 6.30 -22.03 18.89
CA SER A 431 6.91 -23.34 19.23
C SER A 431 6.22 -24.56 18.60
N SER A 432 5.12 -24.37 17.87
CA SER A 432 4.22 -25.46 17.49
C SER A 432 4.88 -26.54 16.64
N ALA A 433 4.50 -27.79 16.88
CA ALA A 433 4.96 -28.94 16.10
C ALA A 433 4.52 -28.88 14.62
N LEU A 434 3.56 -28.01 14.27
CA LEU A 434 3.12 -27.73 12.91
C LEU A 434 3.86 -26.57 12.24
N TYR A 435 4.70 -25.81 12.96
CA TYR A 435 5.44 -24.68 12.38
C TYR A 435 6.30 -25.14 11.19
N SER A 436 6.21 -24.44 10.06
CA SER A 436 6.86 -24.81 8.81
C SER A 436 8.27 -24.24 8.71
N THR A 437 9.18 -25.05 8.14
CA THR A 437 10.55 -24.66 7.76
C THR A 437 10.85 -25.05 6.31
N ASP A 438 9.83 -25.42 5.54
CA ASP A 438 10.01 -25.66 4.11
C ASP A 438 10.19 -24.30 3.42
N LEU A 439 11.05 -24.24 2.40
CA LEU A 439 11.29 -23.04 1.59
C LEU A 439 10.26 -22.89 0.46
N ASN A 440 9.49 -23.95 0.17
CA ASN A 440 8.21 -23.84 -0.54
C ASN A 440 7.26 -22.89 0.21
N ASP A 441 6.19 -22.46 -0.46
CA ASP A 441 5.21 -21.51 0.14
C ASP A 441 5.88 -20.22 0.67
N ASN A 442 6.90 -19.72 -0.03
CA ASN A 442 7.72 -18.56 0.37
C ASN A 442 8.26 -18.63 1.81
N ALA A 443 8.84 -19.78 2.19
CA ALA A 443 9.18 -20.12 3.58
C ALA A 443 7.98 -20.30 4.53
N GLY A 444 6.88 -20.83 3.99
CA GLY A 444 5.68 -21.22 4.73
C GLY A 444 4.75 -20.09 5.14
N VAL A 445 4.48 -19.10 4.27
CA VAL A 445 3.65 -17.92 4.61
C VAL A 445 2.20 -18.29 4.94
N HIS A 446 1.51 -19.05 4.08
CA HIS A 446 0.13 -19.47 4.30
C HIS A 446 0.02 -20.50 5.43
N SER A 447 1.10 -21.26 5.68
CA SER A 447 1.18 -22.16 6.82
C SER A 447 1.33 -21.39 8.13
N ASN A 448 2.40 -20.62 8.27
CA ASN A 448 2.80 -20.00 9.54
C ASN A 448 1.89 -18.85 9.98
N SER A 449 1.04 -18.31 9.09
CA SER A 449 0.05 -17.26 9.42
C SER A 449 -0.89 -17.65 10.56
N GLY A 450 -1.15 -18.94 10.77
CA GLY A 450 -1.98 -19.48 11.86
C GLY A 450 -1.60 -18.99 13.26
N VAL A 451 -0.32 -18.63 13.49
CA VAL A 451 0.15 -18.01 14.74
C VAL A 451 -0.52 -16.64 14.96
N LEU A 452 -0.58 -15.81 13.92
CA LEU A 452 -1.27 -14.51 13.95
C LEU A 452 -2.79 -14.73 14.08
N LEU A 453 -3.37 -15.64 13.29
CA LEU A 453 -4.81 -15.92 13.34
C LEU A 453 -5.27 -16.33 14.75
N LYS A 454 -4.51 -17.21 15.42
CA LYS A 454 -4.78 -17.63 16.79
C LYS A 454 -4.61 -16.48 17.79
N THR A 455 -3.65 -15.58 17.55
CA THR A 455 -3.44 -14.40 18.40
C THR A 455 -4.62 -13.45 18.30
N PHE A 456 -5.04 -13.13 17.08
CA PHE A 456 -6.22 -12.31 16.80
C PHE A 456 -7.47 -12.91 17.46
N HIS A 457 -7.73 -14.21 17.28
CA HIS A 457 -8.93 -14.85 17.81
C HIS A 457 -8.94 -14.82 19.35
N LEU A 458 -7.82 -15.12 20.01
CA LEU A 458 -7.70 -15.01 21.47
C LEU A 458 -7.84 -13.56 21.96
N ALA A 459 -7.27 -12.57 21.25
CA ALA A 459 -7.40 -11.17 21.61
C ALA A 459 -8.86 -10.68 21.47
N SER A 460 -9.55 -11.04 20.39
CA SER A 460 -10.92 -10.61 20.09
C SER A 460 -11.97 -11.32 20.96
N GLN A 461 -11.96 -12.66 20.95
CA GLN A 461 -13.01 -13.53 21.50
C GLN A 461 -12.62 -14.18 22.84
N GLY A 462 -11.35 -14.17 23.20
CA GLY A 462 -10.85 -14.81 24.42
C GLY A 462 -10.68 -16.32 24.30
N GLY A 463 -10.64 -16.99 25.46
CA GLY A 463 -10.44 -18.43 25.59
C GLY A 463 -9.21 -18.80 26.42
N THR A 464 -9.03 -20.11 26.65
CA THR A 464 -7.88 -20.65 27.39
C THR A 464 -6.96 -21.40 26.42
N PHE A 465 -5.70 -20.98 26.33
CA PHE A 465 -4.71 -21.55 25.42
C PHE A 465 -3.29 -21.45 26.02
N ASN A 466 -2.46 -22.47 25.78
CA ASN A 466 -1.07 -22.54 26.25
C ASN A 466 -0.86 -22.17 27.75
N GLY A 467 -1.80 -22.57 28.61
CA GLY A 467 -1.78 -22.27 30.05
C GLY A 467 -2.27 -20.87 30.45
N ARG A 468 -2.56 -19.98 29.50
CA ARG A 468 -3.12 -18.64 29.72
C ARG A 468 -4.63 -18.62 29.47
N THR A 469 -5.31 -17.64 30.04
CA THR A 469 -6.75 -17.39 29.80
C THR A 469 -6.95 -15.92 29.47
N VAL A 470 -7.59 -15.67 28.34
CA VAL A 470 -7.86 -14.34 27.78
C VAL A 470 -9.37 -14.12 27.77
N ALA A 471 -9.83 -12.93 28.16
CA ALA A 471 -11.26 -12.62 28.28
C ALA A 471 -11.93 -12.18 26.96
N GLY A 472 -11.14 -11.80 25.95
CA GLY A 472 -11.62 -11.21 24.69
C GLY A 472 -11.97 -9.73 24.84
N ILE A 473 -11.48 -8.87 23.95
CA ILE A 473 -11.72 -7.42 24.02
C ILE A 473 -13.08 -7.00 23.44
N ASP A 474 -13.62 -7.74 22.47
CA ASP A 474 -14.91 -7.44 21.85
C ASP A 474 -16.07 -8.12 22.59
N GLY A 475 -15.80 -9.23 23.27
CA GLY A 475 -16.75 -9.93 24.15
C GLY A 475 -17.94 -10.53 23.39
N ALA A 476 -19.04 -9.78 23.30
CA ALA A 476 -20.26 -10.18 22.60
C ALA A 476 -20.67 -9.19 21.49
N ASP A 477 -19.78 -8.28 21.09
CA ASP A 477 -19.97 -7.41 19.92
C ASP A 477 -19.75 -8.21 18.62
N PRO A 478 -20.79 -8.45 17.80
CA PRO A 478 -20.64 -9.19 16.55
C PRO A 478 -19.82 -8.41 15.50
N THR A 479 -19.68 -7.09 15.65
CA THR A 479 -18.93 -6.23 14.73
C THR A 479 -17.44 -6.12 15.08
N THR A 480 -17.02 -6.72 16.20
CA THR A 480 -15.64 -6.72 16.72
C THR A 480 -14.94 -5.38 16.62
N ALA A 481 -15.60 -4.32 17.09
CA ALA A 481 -15.24 -2.93 16.84
C ALA A 481 -13.92 -2.49 17.47
N LYS A 482 -13.46 -3.15 18.55
CA LYS A 482 -12.13 -2.88 19.12
C LYS A 482 -11.06 -3.57 18.27
N SER A 483 -11.25 -4.86 17.94
CA SER A 483 -10.27 -5.60 17.14
C SER A 483 -10.09 -5.01 15.74
N ALA A 484 -11.16 -4.63 15.05
CA ALA A 484 -11.05 -3.98 13.73
C ALA A 484 -10.11 -2.76 13.76
N ARG A 485 -10.27 -1.89 14.77
CA ARG A 485 -9.47 -0.66 14.91
C ARG A 485 -8.05 -0.95 15.44
N LEU A 486 -7.90 -1.92 16.34
CA LEU A 486 -6.59 -2.39 16.83
C LEU A 486 -5.73 -2.97 15.70
N TRP A 487 -6.27 -3.90 14.92
CA TRP A 487 -5.52 -4.57 13.85
C TRP A 487 -5.29 -3.66 12.64
N TRP A 488 -6.14 -2.65 12.41
CA TRP A 488 -5.80 -1.50 11.57
C TRP A 488 -4.58 -0.73 12.12
N GLN A 489 -4.56 -0.38 13.41
CA GLN A 489 -3.41 0.31 14.03
C GLN A 489 -2.11 -0.51 13.96
N VAL A 490 -2.17 -1.84 14.02
CA VAL A 490 -1.03 -2.75 13.81
C VAL A 490 -0.55 -2.72 12.35
N LEU A 491 -1.45 -2.90 11.38
CA LEU A 491 -1.13 -2.94 9.94
C LEU A 491 -0.38 -1.69 9.48
N GLN A 492 -0.71 -0.51 10.01
CA GLN A 492 -0.05 0.75 9.67
C GLN A 492 1.24 1.06 10.46
N ARG A 493 1.71 0.17 11.35
CA ARG A 493 2.90 0.36 12.22
C ARG A 493 4.04 -0.62 11.96
N LEU A 494 3.76 -1.75 11.32
CA LEU A 494 4.79 -2.72 10.91
C LEU A 494 5.64 -2.16 9.76
N VAL A 495 6.81 -2.76 9.55
CA VAL A 495 7.78 -2.41 8.49
C VAL A 495 8.02 -3.62 7.58
N PRO A 496 8.62 -3.47 6.37
CA PRO A 496 8.69 -4.58 5.42
C PRO A 496 9.41 -5.81 5.96
N GLY A 497 10.35 -5.63 6.90
CA GLY A 497 11.09 -6.71 7.53
C GLY A 497 10.47 -7.37 8.77
N SER A 498 9.30 -6.94 9.25
CA SER A 498 8.81 -7.28 10.60
C SER A 498 8.60 -8.78 10.87
N ASP A 499 8.98 -9.21 12.08
CA ASP A 499 8.83 -10.59 12.56
C ASP A 499 7.71 -10.77 13.62
N PHE A 500 7.51 -11.98 14.17
CA PHE A 500 6.46 -12.18 15.19
C PHE A 500 6.74 -11.44 16.51
N ALA A 501 7.99 -11.16 16.88
CA ALA A 501 8.32 -10.36 18.05
C ALA A 501 8.08 -8.86 17.79
N ASP A 502 8.28 -8.38 16.56
CA ASP A 502 7.81 -7.06 16.12
C ASP A 502 6.29 -6.97 16.20
N LEU A 503 5.57 -7.97 15.68
CA LEU A 503 4.11 -8.03 15.77
C LEU A 503 3.64 -7.91 17.22
N GLY A 504 4.25 -8.64 18.16
CA GLY A 504 3.92 -8.55 19.58
C GLY A 504 4.11 -7.14 20.14
N ARG A 505 5.29 -6.52 19.88
CA ARG A 505 5.60 -5.16 20.33
C ARG A 505 4.67 -4.09 19.72
N VAL A 506 4.37 -4.22 18.43
CA VAL A 506 3.46 -3.31 17.71
C VAL A 506 2.01 -3.49 18.18
N LEU A 507 1.58 -4.71 18.47
CA LEU A 507 0.24 -5.03 18.97
C LEU A 507 0.00 -4.42 20.37
N ASP A 508 0.96 -4.55 21.28
CA ASP A 508 0.91 -3.92 22.61
C ASP A 508 0.84 -2.38 22.50
N GLN A 509 1.72 -1.77 21.69
CA GLN A 509 1.73 -0.32 21.49
C GLN A 509 0.46 0.19 20.80
N ALA A 510 -0.01 -0.50 19.76
CA ALA A 510 -1.24 -0.15 19.04
C ALA A 510 -2.49 -0.22 19.94
N CYS A 511 -2.53 -1.14 20.91
CA CYS A 511 -3.60 -1.14 21.91
C CYS A 511 -3.44 0.01 22.90
N SER A 512 -2.22 0.25 23.40
CA SER A 512 -1.91 1.35 24.32
C SER A 512 -2.32 2.72 23.75
N ASP A 513 -2.00 2.97 22.47
CA ASP A 513 -2.37 4.18 21.71
C ASP A 513 -3.90 4.37 21.61
N LEU A 514 -4.68 3.29 21.67
CA LEU A 514 -6.14 3.31 21.57
C LEU A 514 -6.86 3.50 22.92
N ILE A 515 -6.17 3.41 24.07
CA ILE A 515 -6.82 3.49 25.39
C ILE A 515 -7.63 4.78 25.56
N GLY A 516 -8.91 4.66 25.90
CA GLY A 516 -9.85 5.78 26.01
C GLY A 516 -10.50 6.20 24.69
N THR A 517 -10.03 5.69 23.55
CA THR A 517 -10.70 5.76 22.25
C THR A 517 -11.44 4.45 21.97
N SER A 518 -12.39 4.43 21.03
CA SER A 518 -12.96 3.18 20.46
C SER A 518 -13.56 2.15 21.46
N GLY A 519 -13.76 2.53 22.73
CA GLY A 519 -14.12 1.60 23.81
C GLY A 519 -12.96 0.73 24.35
N VAL A 520 -11.72 0.97 23.93
CA VAL A 520 -10.52 0.25 24.39
C VAL A 520 -10.06 0.78 25.75
N THR A 521 -9.70 -0.14 26.64
CA THR A 521 -9.25 0.14 28.02
C THR A 521 -7.89 -0.49 28.32
N ALA A 522 -7.22 -0.07 29.39
CA ALA A 522 -5.98 -0.71 29.85
C ALA A 522 -6.19 -2.20 30.23
N ALA A 523 -7.41 -2.58 30.64
CA ALA A 523 -7.78 -3.97 30.88
C ALA A 523 -7.83 -4.77 29.57
N ASP A 524 -8.43 -4.21 28.52
CA ASP A 524 -8.42 -4.81 27.16
C ASP A 524 -6.99 -5.06 26.68
N CYS A 525 -6.10 -4.08 26.81
CA CYS A 525 -4.70 -4.23 26.38
C CYS A 525 -3.92 -5.25 27.22
N THR A 526 -4.30 -5.46 28.48
CA THR A 526 -3.76 -6.58 29.28
C THR A 526 -4.19 -7.94 28.69
N GLN A 527 -5.40 -8.05 28.13
CA GLN A 527 -5.88 -9.26 27.45
C GLN A 527 -5.21 -9.46 26.08
N VAL A 528 -4.99 -8.38 25.33
CA VAL A 528 -4.23 -8.39 24.07
C VAL A 528 -2.79 -8.91 24.29
N HIS A 529 -2.12 -8.41 25.32
CA HIS A 529 -0.78 -8.86 25.70
C HIS A 529 -0.77 -10.36 26.06
N GLU A 530 -1.71 -10.81 26.90
CA GLU A 530 -1.84 -12.23 27.27
C GLU A 530 -2.14 -13.14 26.07
N ALA A 531 -2.85 -12.65 25.04
CA ALA A 531 -3.03 -13.39 23.77
C ALA A 531 -1.70 -13.58 23.03
N GLY A 532 -0.90 -12.51 22.87
CA GLY A 532 0.43 -12.57 22.24
C GLY A 532 1.43 -13.43 23.03
N LEU A 533 1.31 -13.48 24.36
CA LEU A 533 2.08 -14.39 25.22
C LEU A 533 1.57 -15.85 25.18
N ALA A 534 0.33 -16.10 24.76
CA ALA A 534 -0.22 -17.45 24.63
C ALA A 534 0.20 -18.12 23.32
N THR A 535 0.26 -17.33 22.24
CA THR A 535 0.76 -17.73 20.90
C THR A 535 2.27 -17.57 20.73
N GLU A 536 2.96 -17.14 21.79
CA GLU A 536 4.42 -17.12 21.90
C GLU A 536 5.08 -16.17 20.89
N LEU A 537 4.44 -15.04 20.56
CA LEU A 537 4.94 -14.07 19.56
C LEU A 537 6.38 -13.60 19.83
N ALA A 538 6.73 -13.37 21.10
CA ALA A 538 8.08 -12.96 21.51
C ALA A 538 9.10 -14.11 21.60
N ILE A 539 8.75 -15.34 21.20
CA ILE A 539 9.64 -16.50 21.20
C ILE A 539 10.01 -16.84 19.75
N THR A 540 11.31 -16.85 19.44
CA THR A 540 11.81 -17.22 18.12
C THR A 540 11.38 -18.66 17.76
N PRO A 541 10.74 -18.91 16.60
CA PRO A 541 10.18 -20.22 16.28
C PRO A 541 11.21 -21.37 16.35
N ALA A 542 11.00 -22.34 17.23
CA ALA A 542 12.03 -23.31 17.62
C ALA A 542 12.60 -24.15 16.46
N LYS A 543 11.82 -24.39 15.40
CA LYS A 543 12.28 -25.08 14.18
C LYS A 543 12.97 -24.15 13.18
N ALA A 544 12.49 -22.90 13.07
CA ALA A 544 12.95 -21.92 12.08
C ALA A 544 13.93 -20.88 12.67
N ALA A 545 14.49 -21.15 13.86
CA ALA A 545 15.17 -20.17 14.69
C ALA A 545 16.13 -19.26 13.90
N GLN A 546 15.87 -17.95 13.93
CA GLN A 546 16.84 -16.94 13.56
C GLN A 546 17.82 -16.70 14.73
N PRO A 547 19.06 -16.27 14.46
CA PRO A 547 19.92 -15.70 15.49
C PRO A 547 19.25 -14.46 16.10
N ALA A 548 19.35 -14.28 17.42
CA ALA A 548 18.89 -13.06 18.06
C ALA A 548 19.68 -11.83 17.54
N ASP A 549 18.99 -10.71 17.39
CA ASP A 549 19.51 -9.51 16.72
C ASP A 549 20.77 -8.95 17.41
N ALA A 550 21.77 -8.53 16.63
CA ALA A 550 22.97 -7.95 17.20
C ALA A 550 22.66 -6.61 17.92
N PRO A 551 23.01 -6.47 19.22
CA PRO A 551 22.50 -5.36 20.03
C PRO A 551 22.79 -3.97 19.44
N GLU A 552 21.74 -3.16 19.34
CA GLU A 552 21.88 -1.74 18.99
C GLU A 552 22.39 -0.93 20.18
N ALA A 553 21.94 -1.28 21.39
CA ALA A 553 22.33 -0.60 22.62
C ALA A 553 23.83 -0.73 22.92
N CYS A 554 24.37 0.36 23.47
CA CYS A 554 25.69 0.38 24.09
C CYS A 554 25.68 -0.32 25.46
N PRO A 555 26.85 -0.75 25.98
CA PRO A 555 27.00 -1.20 27.36
C PRO A 555 26.55 -0.14 28.37
N ASP A 556 26.09 -0.59 29.54
CA ASP A 556 25.52 0.27 30.58
C ASP A 556 26.43 1.46 30.95
N GLY A 557 25.83 2.66 31.05
CA GLY A 557 26.54 3.91 31.35
C GLY A 557 27.20 4.59 30.14
N LEU A 558 27.14 3.99 28.95
CA LEU A 558 27.63 4.59 27.70
C LEU A 558 26.46 5.03 26.80
N THR A 559 26.64 6.16 26.12
CA THR A 559 25.67 6.74 25.18
C THR A 559 26.08 6.46 23.72
N ARG A 560 25.13 5.96 22.92
CA ARG A 560 25.32 5.65 21.51
C ARG A 560 25.50 6.93 20.69
N ARG A 561 26.55 6.97 19.85
CA ARG A 561 26.84 8.09 18.94
C ARG A 561 27.16 7.59 17.54
N VAL A 562 26.28 7.88 16.60
CA VAL A 562 26.44 7.51 15.18
C VAL A 562 27.47 8.43 14.50
N LEU A 563 28.33 7.85 13.66
CA LEU A 563 29.38 8.51 12.88
C LEU A 563 29.17 8.36 11.36
N LEU A 564 28.47 7.29 10.95
CA LEU A 564 27.99 7.01 9.60
C LEU A 564 26.67 6.24 9.72
N SER A 565 25.69 6.52 8.85
CA SER A 565 24.43 5.79 8.73
C SER A 565 23.94 5.87 7.29
N SER A 566 23.51 4.75 6.71
CA SER A 566 22.86 4.73 5.39
C SER A 566 21.51 5.46 5.35
N GLU A 567 20.87 5.64 6.50
CA GLU A 567 19.51 6.21 6.62
C GLU A 567 19.55 7.72 6.85
N ALA A 568 20.55 8.20 7.60
CA ALA A 568 20.79 9.63 7.77
C ALA A 568 21.42 10.28 6.52
N ASP A 569 22.20 9.51 5.75
CA ASP A 569 22.80 9.94 4.48
C ASP A 569 22.90 8.77 3.47
N PRO A 570 21.87 8.55 2.62
CA PRO A 570 21.90 7.50 1.60
C PRO A 570 23.00 7.67 0.55
N ASP A 571 23.47 8.90 0.30
CA ASP A 571 24.60 9.19 -0.61
C ASP A 571 25.97 8.90 0.05
N ALA A 572 26.02 8.59 1.35
CA ALA A 572 27.25 8.17 2.02
C ALA A 572 27.74 6.76 1.60
N PHE A 573 26.92 5.99 0.89
CA PHE A 573 27.29 4.71 0.27
C PHE A 573 27.14 4.75 -1.25
N SER A 574 28.01 4.04 -1.97
CA SER A 574 27.97 3.97 -3.43
C SER A 574 28.51 2.64 -3.97
N SER A 575 28.09 2.26 -5.17
CA SER A 575 28.67 1.16 -5.91
C SER A 575 29.28 1.61 -7.24
N ALA A 576 30.42 1.00 -7.59
CA ALA A 576 31.02 1.15 -8.91
C ALA A 576 30.29 0.34 -10.00
N SER A 577 29.44 -0.62 -9.62
CA SER A 577 28.67 -1.48 -10.53
C SER A 577 27.17 -1.17 -10.41
N PRO A 578 26.39 -1.28 -11.50
CA PRO A 578 24.95 -0.99 -11.51
C PRO A 578 24.08 -2.10 -10.87
N ASN A 579 24.70 -2.96 -10.06
CA ASN A 579 24.10 -4.21 -9.56
C ASN A 579 23.68 -4.08 -8.09
N TRP A 580 24.38 -3.24 -7.33
CA TRP A 580 23.90 -2.72 -6.05
C TRP A 580 23.05 -1.47 -6.30
N THR A 581 21.84 -1.45 -5.74
CA THR A 581 20.86 -0.40 -5.97
C THR A 581 19.98 -0.19 -4.74
N ARG A 582 19.55 1.06 -4.51
CA ARG A 582 18.65 1.47 -3.42
C ARG A 582 17.29 1.91 -3.99
N LEU A 583 16.75 1.04 -4.83
CA LEU A 583 15.42 1.14 -5.45
C LEU A 583 14.67 -0.15 -5.09
N ALA A 584 13.35 -0.17 -5.27
CA ALA A 584 12.59 -1.41 -5.22
C ALA A 584 13.16 -2.50 -6.16
N ASP A 585 13.31 -3.72 -5.65
CA ASP A 585 13.71 -4.89 -6.44
C ASP A 585 12.58 -5.32 -7.41
N PRO A 586 12.88 -5.81 -8.63
CA PRO A 586 11.85 -6.19 -9.61
C PRO A 586 10.93 -7.35 -9.22
N TYR A 587 11.29 -8.15 -8.21
CA TYR A 587 10.52 -9.29 -7.70
C TYR A 587 10.10 -9.09 -6.24
N PHE A 588 10.93 -8.39 -5.44
CA PHE A 588 10.78 -8.26 -4.00
C PHE A 588 10.35 -6.86 -3.54
N GLY A 589 10.21 -5.91 -4.46
CA GLY A 589 9.64 -4.58 -4.18
C GLY A 589 10.54 -3.73 -3.29
N ALA A 590 9.93 -2.77 -2.60
CA ALA A 590 10.58 -1.90 -1.61
C ALA A 590 10.75 -2.64 -0.27
N ASN A 591 11.59 -3.67 -0.26
CA ASN A 591 11.93 -4.45 0.94
C ASN A 591 13.07 -3.75 1.70
N SER A 592 12.78 -3.33 2.93
CA SER A 592 13.74 -2.73 3.86
C SER A 592 13.41 -3.14 5.31
N HIS A 593 14.39 -3.08 6.20
CA HIS A 593 14.17 -3.21 7.63
C HIS A 593 13.62 -1.89 8.21
N SER A 594 14.15 -0.74 7.77
CA SER A 594 13.70 0.59 8.18
C SER A 594 13.42 1.49 6.96
N GLY A 595 12.89 2.70 7.19
CA GLY A 595 12.67 3.68 6.13
C GLY A 595 11.70 3.22 5.02
N HIS A 596 12.17 3.22 3.77
CA HIS A 596 11.40 2.87 2.56
C HIS A 596 12.21 2.05 1.54
N ASP A 597 13.54 2.24 1.45
CA ASP A 597 14.38 1.58 0.44
C ASP A 597 15.69 1.09 1.09
N ALA A 598 15.96 -0.22 1.07
CA ALA A 598 17.26 -0.76 1.45
C ALA A 598 18.19 -0.91 0.23
N TRP A 599 19.49 -1.10 0.48
CA TRP A 599 20.45 -1.45 -0.57
C TRP A 599 20.34 -2.95 -0.90
N HIS A 600 20.18 -3.30 -2.17
CA HIS A 600 20.13 -4.71 -2.58
C HIS A 600 20.98 -5.00 -3.82
N ASN A 601 21.35 -6.28 -3.98
CA ASN A 601 21.90 -6.84 -5.21
C ASN A 601 21.35 -8.25 -5.44
N GLY A 602 20.67 -8.46 -6.57
CA GLY A 602 19.90 -9.67 -6.87
C GLY A 602 20.68 -10.87 -7.41
N GLY A 603 22.01 -10.96 -7.20
CA GLY A 603 22.81 -12.16 -7.54
C GLY A 603 22.94 -12.54 -9.03
N THR A 604 22.22 -11.88 -9.94
CA THR A 604 22.02 -12.26 -11.36
C THR A 604 23.26 -12.29 -12.27
N GLN A 605 24.47 -12.19 -11.75
CA GLN A 605 25.70 -12.03 -12.52
C GLN A 605 26.63 -13.24 -12.32
N PRO A 606 27.04 -13.98 -13.37
CA PRO A 606 27.91 -15.13 -13.18
C PRO A 606 29.36 -14.73 -12.85
N SER A 607 29.98 -15.46 -11.92
CA SER A 607 31.41 -15.41 -11.55
C SER A 607 31.91 -14.00 -11.21
N SER A 608 31.15 -13.27 -10.39
CA SER A 608 31.37 -11.84 -10.16
C SER A 608 31.72 -11.52 -8.71
N ALA A 609 32.41 -10.39 -8.49
CA ALA A 609 32.52 -9.74 -7.19
C ALA A 609 32.07 -8.29 -7.38
N THR A 610 31.05 -7.87 -6.64
CA THR A 610 30.40 -6.58 -6.85
C THR A 610 30.12 -5.91 -5.51
N SER A 611 30.55 -4.66 -5.36
CA SER A 611 30.70 -4.05 -4.03
C SER A 611 29.92 -2.75 -3.85
N LEU A 612 29.35 -2.59 -2.66
CA LEU A 612 28.81 -1.35 -2.10
C LEU A 612 29.79 -0.86 -1.04
N ALA A 613 30.27 0.38 -1.14
CA ALA A 613 31.27 0.93 -0.22
C ALA A 613 30.89 2.33 0.27
N ALA A 614 31.29 2.66 1.49
CA ALA A 614 31.21 4.03 1.99
C ALA A 614 31.98 4.98 1.06
N VAL A 615 31.44 6.17 0.78
CA VAL A 615 32.03 7.16 -0.14
C VAL A 615 33.30 7.79 0.44
N SER A 616 33.33 7.98 1.76
CA SER A 616 34.46 8.54 2.51
C SER A 616 34.84 7.63 3.70
N PRO A 617 36.10 7.66 4.17
CA PRO A 617 36.48 7.01 5.43
C PRO A 617 35.88 7.73 6.65
N VAL A 618 35.48 6.95 7.66
CA VAL A 618 34.97 7.40 8.96
C VAL A 618 36.12 7.38 9.95
N VAL A 619 36.43 8.50 10.61
CA VAL A 619 37.47 8.54 11.66
C VAL A 619 36.87 8.10 12.98
N LEU A 620 37.34 6.97 13.51
CA LEU A 620 36.92 6.48 14.83
C LEU A 620 37.58 7.31 15.94
N PRO A 621 36.82 7.84 16.92
CA PRO A 621 37.37 8.46 18.12
C PRO A 621 38.37 7.54 18.86
N ALA A 622 39.50 8.10 19.30
CA ALA A 622 40.49 7.35 20.06
C ALA A 622 39.98 7.02 21.47
N GLY A 623 40.19 5.77 21.91
CA GLY A 623 39.85 5.32 23.27
C GLY A 623 38.36 5.07 23.53
N GLN A 624 37.50 5.12 22.51
CA GLN A 624 36.08 4.76 22.62
C GLN A 624 35.80 3.36 22.05
N PRO A 625 34.87 2.58 22.64
CA PRO A 625 34.33 1.40 21.98
C PRO A 625 33.63 1.82 20.69
N ALA A 626 33.94 1.12 19.59
CA ALA A 626 33.46 1.45 18.25
C ALA A 626 32.91 0.20 17.57
N TYR A 627 31.84 0.36 16.78
CA TYR A 627 31.14 -0.76 16.14
C TYR A 627 30.73 -0.42 14.71
N LEU A 628 30.76 -1.43 13.83
CA LEU A 628 29.94 -1.47 12.61
C LEU A 628 28.72 -2.35 12.92
N ARG A 629 27.50 -1.82 12.78
CA ARG A 629 26.24 -2.58 12.77
C ARG A 629 25.60 -2.43 11.39
N PHE A 630 24.91 -3.46 10.94
CA PHE A 630 24.06 -3.41 9.76
C PHE A 630 22.96 -4.46 9.88
N GLN A 631 21.77 -4.14 9.37
CA GLN A 631 20.74 -5.11 9.11
C GLN A 631 21.02 -5.82 7.78
N GLN A 632 20.78 -7.13 7.72
CA GLN A 632 20.82 -7.88 6.47
C GLN A 632 19.69 -8.89 6.36
N TRP A 633 19.06 -8.96 5.18
CA TRP A 633 18.37 -10.17 4.73
C TRP A 633 19.11 -10.74 3.54
N ARG A 634 19.37 -12.04 3.54
CA ARG A 634 19.99 -12.74 2.42
C ARG A 634 19.29 -14.06 2.18
N PHE A 635 19.23 -14.45 0.91
CA PHE A 635 19.00 -15.83 0.52
C PHE A 635 19.88 -16.11 -0.69
N LEU A 636 21.06 -16.68 -0.43
CA LEU A 636 22.12 -16.90 -1.43
C LEU A 636 22.23 -18.38 -1.83
N ASP A 637 22.70 -18.65 -3.05
CA ASP A 637 22.71 -20.00 -3.62
C ASP A 637 23.41 -21.02 -2.71
N THR A 638 22.65 -22.07 -2.42
CA THR A 638 22.98 -23.15 -1.49
C THR A 638 22.38 -24.45 -1.99
N TYR A 639 23.21 -25.49 -2.08
CA TYR A 639 22.77 -26.80 -2.51
C TYR A 639 23.43 -27.90 -1.67
N ALA A 640 22.61 -28.85 -1.19
CA ALA A 640 23.04 -29.99 -0.37
C ALA A 640 23.88 -29.63 0.88
N GLY A 641 23.75 -28.40 1.41
CA GLY A 641 24.53 -27.90 2.56
C GLY A 641 25.86 -27.22 2.18
N GLU A 642 26.15 -27.07 0.90
CA GLU A 642 27.28 -26.28 0.40
C GLU A 642 26.82 -24.87 -0.04
N PHE A 643 27.69 -23.87 0.10
CA PHE A 643 27.41 -22.45 -0.16
C PHE A 643 28.14 -22.00 -1.42
N TYR A 644 27.40 -21.58 -2.44
CA TYR A 644 27.93 -21.23 -3.76
C TYR A 644 28.07 -19.71 -3.92
N ASP A 645 27.09 -18.95 -3.45
CA ASP A 645 27.11 -17.48 -3.42
C ASP A 645 27.38 -16.91 -2.01
N ALA A 646 27.96 -15.70 -1.96
CA ALA A 646 28.65 -15.21 -0.77
C ALA A 646 28.61 -13.69 -0.58
N GLY A 647 28.02 -13.23 0.52
CA GLY A 647 28.21 -11.88 1.03
C GLY A 647 29.49 -11.78 1.88
N THR A 648 30.40 -10.87 1.54
CA THR A 648 31.61 -10.58 2.33
C THR A 648 31.66 -9.12 2.75
N VAL A 649 32.42 -8.81 3.81
CA VAL A 649 32.63 -7.46 4.31
C VAL A 649 34.13 -7.18 4.32
N GLU A 650 34.52 -6.00 3.86
CA GLU A 650 35.92 -5.55 3.80
C GLU A 650 36.05 -4.12 4.34
N PHE A 651 37.23 -3.76 4.83
CA PHE A 651 37.63 -2.38 5.10
C PHE A 651 38.67 -1.98 4.05
N ILE A 652 38.26 -1.22 3.04
CA ILE A 652 39.14 -0.81 1.93
C ILE A 652 40.15 0.28 2.36
N GLU A 653 39.86 0.99 3.45
CA GLU A 653 40.81 1.81 4.19
C GLU A 653 40.73 1.40 5.68
N SER A 654 41.89 1.15 6.29
CA SER A 654 42.07 0.79 7.70
C SER A 654 43.50 1.13 8.13
N PRO A 655 43.85 1.13 9.44
CA PRO A 655 45.23 1.31 9.91
C PRO A 655 46.26 0.32 9.33
N TYR A 656 45.81 -0.82 8.78
CA TYR A 656 46.66 -1.86 8.20
C TYR A 656 46.58 -1.94 6.66
N GLY A 657 45.89 -0.98 6.02
CA GLY A 657 45.52 -1.05 4.60
C GLY A 657 44.23 -1.85 4.36
N PRO A 658 43.97 -2.32 3.14
CA PRO A 658 42.77 -3.11 2.82
C PRO A 658 42.73 -4.42 3.63
N LEU A 659 41.63 -4.66 4.34
CA LEU A 659 41.47 -5.80 5.25
C LEU A 659 40.11 -6.49 5.04
N ALA A 660 40.10 -7.82 5.00
CA ALA A 660 38.88 -8.61 4.93
C ALA A 660 38.32 -8.88 6.34
N ALA A 661 37.03 -8.59 6.58
CA ALA A 661 36.48 -8.54 7.93
C ALA A 661 36.26 -9.93 8.58
N GLU A 662 36.33 -11.01 7.80
CA GLU A 662 36.39 -12.38 8.32
C GLU A 662 37.75 -12.74 8.96
N THR A 663 38.77 -11.87 8.86
CA THR A 663 40.06 -12.06 9.54
C THR A 663 40.05 -11.61 11.01
N PHE A 664 38.98 -10.97 11.47
CA PHE A 664 38.77 -10.66 12.89
C PHE A 664 38.50 -11.95 13.68
N PRO A 665 38.84 -11.99 14.99
CA PRO A 665 38.40 -13.08 15.86
C PRO A 665 36.88 -13.24 15.83
N ALA A 666 36.38 -14.47 15.83
CA ALA A 666 34.93 -14.74 15.84
C ALA A 666 34.21 -14.09 17.05
N SER A 667 34.92 -13.88 18.16
CA SER A 667 34.43 -13.16 19.36
C SER A 667 34.22 -11.65 19.17
N SER A 668 34.77 -11.06 18.10
CA SER A 668 34.52 -9.65 17.74
C SER A 668 33.23 -9.48 16.94
N TRP A 669 32.59 -10.58 16.51
CA TRP A 669 31.35 -10.58 15.75
C TRP A 669 30.15 -11.04 16.59
N VAL A 670 29.02 -10.34 16.44
CA VAL A 670 27.68 -10.87 16.70
C VAL A 670 27.01 -11.08 15.35
N ASN A 671 26.49 -12.28 15.11
CA ASN A 671 25.92 -12.71 13.82
C ASN A 671 26.87 -12.46 12.63
N GLY A 672 28.16 -12.75 12.79
CA GLY A 672 29.18 -12.60 11.75
C GLY A 672 29.16 -13.69 10.67
N PRO A 673 30.10 -13.65 9.70
CA PRO A 673 30.21 -14.65 8.65
C PRO A 673 30.55 -16.03 9.24
N GLN A 674 29.87 -17.07 8.78
CA GLN A 674 29.98 -18.45 9.30
C GLN A 674 30.08 -19.53 8.21
N GLN A 675 29.86 -19.17 6.95
CA GLN A 675 29.77 -20.11 5.84
C GLN A 675 31.09 -20.11 5.04
N THR A 676 31.70 -21.29 4.86
CA THR A 676 32.87 -21.44 3.96
C THR A 676 32.39 -21.66 2.54
N ILE A 677 32.81 -20.78 1.62
CA ILE A 677 32.33 -20.78 0.24
C ILE A 677 32.97 -21.90 -0.58
N LYS A 678 32.17 -22.58 -1.40
CA LYS A 678 32.55 -23.76 -2.16
C LYS A 678 33.69 -23.45 -3.15
N SER A 679 34.70 -24.32 -3.17
CA SER A 679 35.79 -24.25 -4.13
C SER A 679 35.45 -24.92 -5.47
N GLY A 680 35.94 -24.33 -6.56
CA GLY A 680 35.92 -24.93 -7.90
C GLY A 680 34.80 -24.47 -8.85
N TRP A 681 33.98 -23.49 -8.49
CA TRP A 681 32.80 -23.02 -9.27
C TRP A 681 32.87 -21.54 -9.67
N GLY A 682 34.08 -21.01 -9.85
CA GLY A 682 34.30 -19.63 -10.32
C GLY A 682 34.03 -18.50 -9.33
N ASN A 683 33.39 -18.75 -8.17
CA ASN A 683 33.12 -17.70 -7.17
C ASN A 683 34.43 -17.02 -6.68
N PRO A 684 34.57 -15.68 -6.77
CA PRO A 684 35.77 -14.97 -6.33
C PRO A 684 36.12 -15.11 -4.84
N ALA A 685 35.13 -15.42 -3.99
CA ALA A 685 35.30 -15.65 -2.55
C ALA A 685 35.50 -17.13 -2.17
N GLN A 686 35.70 -18.05 -3.13
CA GLN A 686 35.89 -19.47 -2.85
C GLN A 686 36.92 -19.74 -1.73
N GLY A 687 36.53 -20.56 -0.76
CA GLY A 687 37.35 -20.88 0.42
C GLY A 687 37.46 -19.78 1.49
N ARG A 688 36.92 -18.57 1.27
CA ARG A 688 36.76 -17.57 2.34
C ARG A 688 35.61 -17.97 3.27
N LEU A 689 35.65 -17.44 4.48
CA LEU A 689 34.52 -17.41 5.40
C LEU A 689 33.66 -16.18 5.07
N ALA A 690 32.35 -16.38 4.90
CA ALA A 690 31.42 -15.37 4.39
C ALA A 690 30.03 -15.53 5.00
N PHE A 691 29.12 -14.62 4.64
CA PHE A 691 27.68 -14.77 4.80
C PHE A 691 27.14 -15.57 3.62
N GLY A 692 26.61 -16.76 3.89
CA GLY A 692 25.99 -17.63 2.87
C GLY A 692 24.57 -18.05 3.24
N GLY A 693 23.87 -18.64 2.28
CA GLY A 693 22.53 -19.22 2.44
C GLY A 693 21.45 -18.22 2.81
N ASP A 694 20.38 -18.73 3.44
CA ASP A 694 19.24 -17.97 3.96
C ASP A 694 19.51 -17.45 5.39
N SER A 695 19.19 -16.18 5.66
CA SER A 695 19.14 -15.63 7.02
C SER A 695 17.77 -15.77 7.70
N ARG A 696 16.77 -16.28 6.97
CA ARG A 696 15.36 -16.54 7.36
C ARG A 696 14.51 -15.29 7.64
N GLY A 697 14.97 -14.15 7.15
CA GLY A 697 14.46 -12.81 7.45
C GLY A 697 15.61 -11.84 7.69
N TRP A 698 15.27 -10.61 8.06
CA TRP A 698 16.27 -9.62 8.49
C TRP A 698 16.96 -10.09 9.77
N VAL A 699 18.26 -9.81 9.91
CA VAL A 699 19.04 -10.05 11.12
C VAL A 699 20.21 -9.06 11.19
N ALA A 700 20.37 -8.42 12.35
CA ALA A 700 21.45 -7.48 12.57
C ALA A 700 22.75 -8.23 12.83
N SER A 701 23.79 -7.75 12.17
CA SER A 701 25.17 -8.16 12.39
C SER A 701 25.94 -7.01 13.01
N ARG A 702 26.84 -7.29 13.96
CA ARG A 702 27.71 -6.27 14.57
C ARG A 702 29.15 -6.76 14.65
N LEU A 703 30.09 -5.91 14.24
CA LEU A 703 31.52 -6.11 14.38
C LEU A 703 32.11 -5.06 15.33
N ASP A 704 32.90 -5.52 16.30
CA ASP A 704 33.73 -4.68 17.16
C ASP A 704 34.92 -4.08 16.39
N LEU A 705 34.91 -2.76 16.27
CA LEU A 705 35.96 -1.93 15.65
C LEU A 705 36.79 -1.16 16.68
N SER A 706 36.59 -1.41 17.98
CA SER A 706 37.41 -0.81 19.05
C SER A 706 38.93 -1.01 18.86
N PRO A 707 39.44 -2.12 18.26
CA PRO A 707 40.86 -2.24 17.90
C PRO A 707 41.39 -1.17 16.92
N PHE A 708 40.50 -0.47 16.19
CA PHE A 708 40.84 0.60 15.25
C PHE A 708 40.50 2.00 15.79
N ALA A 709 40.13 2.13 17.06
CA ALA A 709 39.83 3.42 17.70
C ALA A 709 41.01 4.41 17.55
N GLY A 710 40.75 5.59 16.99
CA GLY A 710 41.74 6.60 16.65
C GLY A 710 42.17 6.62 15.16
N TYR A 711 41.69 5.69 14.34
CA TYR A 711 42.03 5.58 12.92
C TYR A 711 40.83 5.73 11.98
N PRO A 712 41.06 6.10 10.70
CA PRO A 712 40.03 6.00 9.67
C PRO A 712 39.70 4.54 9.32
N VAL A 713 38.42 4.25 9.16
CA VAL A 713 37.89 2.99 8.63
C VAL A 713 36.93 3.28 7.49
N ARG A 714 36.93 2.43 6.45
CA ARG A 714 36.02 2.58 5.30
C ARG A 714 35.39 1.24 4.93
N PRO A 715 34.15 0.96 5.41
CA PRO A 715 33.50 -0.31 5.17
C PRO A 715 33.05 -0.49 3.71
N GLN A 716 33.09 -1.73 3.28
CA GLN A 716 32.63 -2.24 1.99
C GLN A 716 31.90 -3.57 2.22
N PHE A 717 30.83 -3.79 1.46
CA PHE A 717 30.09 -5.04 1.37
C PHE A 717 30.21 -5.55 -0.06
N THR A 718 30.55 -6.81 -0.26
CA THR A 718 30.77 -7.40 -1.58
C THR A 718 29.90 -8.65 -1.74
N LEU A 719 29.01 -8.64 -2.73
CA LEU A 719 28.34 -9.86 -3.18
C LEU A 719 29.26 -10.55 -4.20
N ASN A 720 29.62 -11.80 -3.91
CA ASN A 720 30.46 -12.65 -4.72
C ASN A 720 29.63 -13.84 -5.21
N THR A 721 29.61 -14.08 -6.52
CA THR A 721 28.72 -15.03 -7.18
C THR A 721 29.46 -16.10 -7.98
N ASP A 722 28.90 -17.30 -8.11
CA ASP A 722 29.46 -18.46 -8.83
C ASP A 722 29.10 -18.49 -10.35
N GLU A 723 29.53 -19.53 -11.10
CA GLU A 723 29.21 -19.70 -12.53
C GLU A 723 27.84 -20.35 -12.84
N SER A 724 27.04 -20.65 -11.81
CA SER A 724 25.87 -21.52 -11.85
C SER A 724 24.56 -20.75 -11.57
N TYR A 725 23.63 -21.34 -10.81
CA TYR A 725 22.23 -20.93 -10.73
C TYR A 725 22.07 -19.59 -10.01
N ALA A 726 21.83 -18.51 -10.76
CA ALA A 726 21.50 -17.22 -10.18
C ALA A 726 20.21 -17.31 -9.33
N PHE A 727 20.36 -17.41 -8.01
CA PHE A 727 19.26 -17.49 -7.06
C PHE A 727 19.46 -16.51 -5.90
N LEU A 728 18.62 -15.46 -5.98
CA LEU A 728 18.14 -14.65 -4.86
C LEU A 728 19.14 -13.64 -4.21
N PRO A 729 18.61 -12.62 -3.51
CA PRO A 729 19.34 -11.37 -3.28
C PRO A 729 20.10 -11.33 -1.94
N TRP A 730 21.05 -10.40 -1.86
CA TRP A 730 21.49 -9.83 -0.59
C TRP A 730 20.94 -8.41 -0.45
N PHE A 731 20.16 -8.19 0.61
CA PHE A 731 19.69 -6.89 1.09
C PHE A 731 20.50 -6.44 2.31
N LEU A 732 20.80 -5.15 2.38
CA LEU A 732 21.55 -4.46 3.42
C LEU A 732 20.85 -3.15 3.79
N ASP A 733 20.68 -2.92 5.08
CA ASP A 733 19.95 -1.76 5.62
C ASP A 733 20.55 -1.34 6.97
N ASP A 734 20.15 -0.17 7.49
CA ASP A 734 20.64 0.40 8.76
C ASP A 734 22.17 0.28 8.92
N ILE A 735 22.93 0.60 7.85
CA ILE A 735 24.38 0.41 7.81
C ILE A 735 25.05 1.54 8.58
N GLU A 736 25.47 1.25 9.81
CA GLU A 736 25.93 2.24 10.78
C GLU A 736 27.33 1.98 11.31
N VAL A 737 28.15 3.02 11.39
CA VAL A 737 29.36 3.03 12.22
C VAL A 737 29.12 3.97 13.40
N TYR A 738 29.27 3.47 14.63
CA TYR A 738 28.98 4.24 15.85
C TYR A 738 30.00 4.00 16.97
N THR A 739 30.08 4.92 17.92
CA THR A 739 30.78 4.74 19.20
C THR A 739 29.82 4.68 20.39
N CYS A 740 30.31 4.14 21.50
CA CYS A 740 29.68 4.18 22.80
C CYS A 740 30.45 5.14 23.72
N ASP A 741 30.19 6.45 23.55
CA ASP A 741 30.86 7.52 24.30
C ASP A 741 30.36 7.52 25.77
N PRO A 742 31.18 7.86 26.79
CA PRO A 742 30.73 7.98 28.17
C PRO A 742 29.59 8.99 28.31
N ALA A 743 28.56 8.66 29.11
CA ALA A 743 27.42 9.54 29.31
C ALA A 743 27.87 10.94 29.77
N VAL A 744 27.60 11.94 28.94
CA VAL A 744 28.02 13.33 29.18
C VAL A 744 27.13 13.93 30.27
N THR A 745 27.52 13.76 31.53
CA THR A 745 26.93 14.51 32.64
C THR A 745 27.03 16.00 32.34
N PRO A 746 25.90 16.74 32.26
CA PRO A 746 25.96 18.17 32.01
C PRO A 746 26.65 18.86 33.19
N SER A 747 27.87 19.35 32.96
CA SER A 747 28.59 20.14 33.95
C SER A 747 27.73 21.35 34.35
N PRO A 748 27.52 21.61 35.65
CA PRO A 748 26.56 22.61 36.09
C PRO A 748 26.94 23.99 35.54
N THR A 749 26.07 24.55 34.69
CA THR A 749 26.26 25.86 34.08
C THR A 749 26.58 26.88 35.16
N THR A 750 27.73 27.55 35.05
CA THR A 750 28.15 28.55 36.03
C THR A 750 27.11 29.67 36.08
N SER A 751 26.35 29.71 37.18
CA SER A 751 25.28 30.69 37.38
C SER A 751 25.83 32.11 37.24
N ALA A 752 25.07 32.97 36.55
CA ALA A 752 25.49 34.35 36.33
C ALA A 752 25.61 35.08 37.68
N SER A 753 26.77 35.72 37.91
CA SER A 753 27.02 36.45 39.16
C SER A 753 25.98 37.57 39.34
N PRO A 754 25.32 37.67 40.52
CA PRO A 754 24.23 38.62 40.71
C PRO A 754 24.75 40.06 40.74
N THR A 755 24.10 40.92 39.95
CA THR A 755 24.31 42.38 40.01
C THR A 755 24.01 42.90 41.41
N ALA A 756 24.91 43.72 41.97
CA ALA A 756 24.81 44.17 43.35
C ALA A 756 23.54 44.99 43.64
N SER A 757 22.81 44.59 44.69
CA SER A 757 21.80 45.41 45.35
C SER A 757 22.38 46.06 46.62
N ALA A 758 21.85 47.21 47.03
CA ALA A 758 22.41 48.03 48.09
C ALA A 758 22.16 47.47 49.50
N SER A 759 23.07 47.76 50.43
CA SER A 759 23.00 47.36 51.85
C SER A 759 21.89 48.09 52.62
N PRO A 760 21.37 47.48 53.69
CA PRO A 760 21.57 48.10 55.01
C PRO A 760 22.01 47.16 56.15
N THR A 761 23.17 47.47 56.74
CA THR A 761 23.49 47.52 58.19
C THR A 761 22.78 46.62 59.23
N THR A 762 23.58 45.73 59.88
CA THR A 762 23.70 45.48 61.37
C THR A 762 22.46 45.05 62.20
N SER A 763 22.51 44.20 63.26
CA SER A 763 23.59 43.58 64.07
C SER A 763 23.07 42.36 64.90
N ALA A 764 23.97 41.49 65.41
CA ALA A 764 23.83 40.46 66.49
C ALA A 764 22.66 39.42 66.43
N SER A 765 22.81 38.08 66.60
CA SER A 765 23.62 37.20 67.51
C SER A 765 23.07 37.14 68.97
N PRO A 766 23.10 36.01 69.74
CA PRO A 766 23.84 34.73 69.56
C PRO A 766 23.12 33.38 69.92
N THR A 767 23.75 32.22 69.61
CA THR A 767 23.67 30.85 70.28
C THR A 767 22.30 30.13 70.43
N GLY A 768 22.17 28.79 70.52
CA GLY A 768 23.04 27.58 70.47
C GLY A 768 22.16 26.34 70.12
N SER A 769 22.48 25.05 70.28
CA SER A 769 23.61 24.32 70.91
C SER A 769 23.60 22.81 70.47
N ALA A 770 24.71 22.10 70.68
CA ALA A 770 24.88 20.63 70.83
C ALA A 770 24.56 19.63 69.66
N SER A 771 25.53 18.72 69.47
CA SER A 771 25.46 17.36 68.88
C SER A 771 25.58 16.33 70.06
N PRO A 772 25.68 14.97 69.96
CA PRO A 772 25.79 14.06 68.79
C PRO A 772 25.02 12.69 68.92
N THR A 773 25.43 11.68 68.12
CA THR A 773 25.52 10.22 68.48
C THR A 773 24.47 9.21 67.94
N GLU A 774 24.86 8.53 66.84
CA GLU A 774 24.95 7.05 66.61
C GLU A 774 23.83 6.01 66.88
N THR A 775 23.58 5.18 65.81
CA THR A 775 23.71 3.69 65.71
C THR A 775 22.68 2.81 66.50
N ALA A 776 22.18 1.63 66.10
CA ALA A 776 22.66 0.51 65.25
C ALA A 776 21.55 -0.22 64.42
N SER A 777 21.80 -1.47 63.98
CA SER A 777 20.85 -2.41 63.28
C SER A 777 20.93 -3.85 63.85
N PRO A 778 19.79 -4.56 64.00
CA PRO A 778 19.66 -6.00 63.60
C PRO A 778 18.21 -6.46 63.23
N THR A 779 17.85 -7.69 62.82
CA THR A 779 18.46 -8.77 61.96
C THR A 779 17.43 -9.92 61.74
N GLU A 780 17.22 -10.36 60.47
CA GLU A 780 16.72 -11.67 59.95
C GLU A 780 15.39 -12.41 60.37
N THR A 781 14.69 -12.91 59.33
CA THR A 781 14.19 -14.29 59.07
C THR A 781 13.20 -15.05 59.97
N ALA A 782 12.03 -15.45 59.39
CA ALA A 782 11.38 -16.77 59.57
C ALA A 782 10.27 -17.04 58.51
N SER A 783 9.94 -18.32 58.27
CA SER A 783 8.86 -18.81 57.37
C SER A 783 8.19 -20.08 57.94
N PRO A 784 6.93 -20.38 57.62
CA PRO A 784 6.37 -21.75 57.71
C PRO A 784 5.67 -22.25 56.42
N THR A 785 5.49 -23.57 56.30
CA THR A 785 5.02 -24.25 55.07
C THR A 785 3.97 -25.36 55.36
N GLU A 786 3.12 -25.68 54.36
CA GLU A 786 2.21 -26.84 54.24
C GLU A 786 0.97 -26.92 55.19
N THR A 787 -0.07 -27.77 54.98
CA THR A 787 -0.38 -28.80 53.93
C THR A 787 -1.90 -28.95 53.66
N ALA A 788 -2.26 -29.43 52.45
CA ALA A 788 -3.40 -30.32 52.07
C ALA A 788 -4.92 -29.97 52.28
N SER A 789 -5.63 -29.91 51.13
CA SER A 789 -6.84 -30.68 50.72
C SER A 789 -8.11 -30.80 51.60
N PRO A 790 -9.31 -30.75 50.98
CA PRO A 790 -10.13 -31.97 50.91
C PRO A 790 -10.77 -32.27 49.52
N THR A 791 -11.16 -33.53 49.31
CA THR A 791 -11.82 -34.06 48.11
C THR A 791 -13.01 -34.97 48.50
N ALA A 792 -14.00 -35.12 47.59
CA ALA A 792 -15.10 -36.11 47.58
C ALA A 792 -16.29 -35.89 48.57
N THR A 793 -17.52 -36.39 48.34
CA THR A 793 -18.29 -36.84 47.13
C THR A 793 -19.75 -37.13 47.52
N ALA A 794 -20.74 -36.77 46.69
CA ALA A 794 -22.05 -37.44 46.41
C ALA A 794 -23.06 -36.41 45.82
N SER A 795 -23.89 -36.62 44.79
CA SER A 795 -24.48 -37.80 44.09
C SER A 795 -25.91 -38.17 44.53
N ALA A 796 -26.90 -37.83 43.68
CA ALA A 796 -28.21 -38.48 43.59
C ALA A 796 -28.91 -38.16 42.23
N THR A 797 -29.27 -39.21 41.48
CA THR A 797 -30.01 -39.23 40.19
C THR A 797 -31.29 -40.09 40.39
N PRO A 798 -32.11 -40.54 39.39
CA PRO A 798 -32.43 -40.11 38.00
C PRO A 798 -33.98 -40.10 37.73
N THR A 799 -34.43 -40.37 36.47
CA THR A 799 -35.77 -40.89 36.01
C THR A 799 -36.72 -39.82 35.42
N ALA A 800 -37.42 -39.96 34.26
CA ALA A 800 -37.34 -40.82 33.04
C ALA A 800 -38.23 -40.17 31.92
N THR A 801 -37.85 -40.07 30.64
CA THR A 801 -37.86 -41.03 29.49
C THR A 801 -39.18 -41.20 28.70
N VAL A 802 -39.22 -40.64 27.48
CA VAL A 802 -39.86 -41.17 26.23
C VAL A 802 -39.19 -40.43 25.05
N THR A 803 -38.53 -41.01 24.03
CA THR A 803 -38.77 -42.15 23.11
C THR A 803 -39.56 -41.77 21.84
N PRO A 804 -38.88 -41.56 20.68
CA PRO A 804 -39.49 -41.51 19.34
C PRO A 804 -39.53 -42.91 18.67
N THR A 805 -40.23 -43.09 17.53
CA THR A 805 -40.40 -44.42 16.90
C THR A 805 -40.61 -44.40 15.37
N ALA A 806 -39.85 -45.28 14.67
CA ALA A 806 -40.06 -45.93 13.37
C ALA A 806 -40.32 -45.13 12.05
N THR A 807 -39.25 -45.01 11.26
CA THR A 807 -39.06 -45.57 9.88
C THR A 807 -40.25 -46.13 9.08
N VAL A 808 -40.36 -45.73 7.79
CA VAL A 808 -40.94 -46.54 6.69
C VAL A 808 -40.15 -46.32 5.38
N THR A 809 -40.01 -47.37 4.54
CA THR A 809 -39.36 -47.35 3.21
C THR A 809 -40.13 -48.28 2.24
N PRO A 810 -40.57 -47.80 1.06
CA PRO A 810 -40.08 -48.29 -0.26
C PRO A 810 -39.97 -47.10 -1.27
N THR A 811 -39.81 -47.19 -2.61
CA THR A 811 -39.89 -48.25 -3.64
C THR A 811 -38.96 -47.88 -4.84
N VAL A 812 -38.85 -48.73 -5.88
CA VAL A 812 -38.09 -48.46 -7.13
C VAL A 812 -38.93 -48.78 -8.39
N THR A 813 -38.61 -48.14 -9.53
CA THR A 813 -38.89 -48.54 -10.94
C THR A 813 -40.22 -48.10 -11.60
N THR A 814 -40.14 -47.32 -12.69
CA THR A 814 -40.54 -47.69 -14.09
C THR A 814 -40.40 -46.50 -15.07
N SER A 815 -40.47 -46.75 -16.38
CA SER A 815 -40.31 -45.75 -17.45
C SER A 815 -41.29 -46.00 -18.61
N PRO A 816 -41.92 -44.93 -19.15
CA PRO A 816 -42.30 -44.87 -20.58
C PRO A 816 -42.20 -43.45 -21.20
N THR A 817 -42.39 -43.17 -22.50
CA THR A 817 -42.09 -43.88 -23.77
C THR A 817 -42.25 -42.88 -24.96
N SER A 818 -41.32 -42.94 -25.92
CA SER A 818 -41.26 -42.36 -27.29
C SER A 818 -42.26 -41.28 -27.83
N THR A 819 -41.69 -40.14 -28.26
CA THR A 819 -41.87 -39.41 -29.55
C THR A 819 -43.23 -38.92 -30.09
N THR A 820 -43.26 -37.64 -30.50
CA THR A 820 -43.69 -37.19 -31.86
C THR A 820 -42.85 -35.99 -32.35
N SER A 821 -42.87 -35.74 -33.67
CA SER A 821 -42.23 -34.66 -34.46
C SER A 821 -43.03 -34.53 -35.79
N PRO A 822 -42.88 -33.54 -36.72
CA PRO A 822 -41.86 -32.47 -36.88
C PRO A 822 -42.48 -31.04 -36.87
N THR A 823 -41.79 -29.94 -37.24
CA THR A 823 -41.49 -29.51 -38.63
C THR A 823 -40.13 -28.81 -38.85
N SER A 824 -39.69 -28.79 -40.11
CA SER A 824 -38.51 -28.12 -40.71
C SER A 824 -38.73 -26.60 -40.92
N SER A 825 -37.82 -25.69 -41.33
CA SER A 825 -36.40 -25.61 -41.80
C SER A 825 -36.04 -24.09 -41.92
N PRO A 826 -34.78 -23.58 -42.11
CA PRO A 826 -33.53 -24.24 -42.49
C PRO A 826 -32.35 -24.08 -41.49
N GLY A 827 -31.33 -24.93 -41.63
CA GLY A 827 -30.07 -24.83 -40.89
C GLY A 827 -28.92 -24.19 -41.69
N PRO A 828 -27.87 -23.68 -41.01
CA PRO A 828 -26.62 -23.25 -41.65
C PRO A 828 -25.79 -24.43 -42.15
N THR A 829 -24.82 -24.14 -43.02
CA THR A 829 -23.96 -25.10 -43.73
C THR A 829 -23.22 -26.07 -42.79
N GLY A 830 -23.21 -27.36 -43.13
CA GLY A 830 -22.70 -28.43 -42.26
C GLY A 830 -21.18 -28.48 -42.07
N THR A 831 -20.77 -29.05 -40.94
CA THR A 831 -19.37 -29.31 -40.55
C THR A 831 -18.69 -30.28 -41.55
N PRO A 832 -17.44 -30.00 -42.00
CA PRO A 832 -16.70 -30.93 -42.85
C PRO A 832 -16.32 -32.21 -42.10
N ALA A 833 -16.57 -33.37 -42.71
CA ALA A 833 -16.21 -34.67 -42.14
C ALA A 833 -14.69 -34.91 -42.17
N ILE A 834 -14.17 -35.53 -41.11
CA ILE A 834 -12.75 -35.89 -41.00
C ILE A 834 -12.49 -37.17 -41.83
N ALA A 835 -11.46 -37.14 -42.69
CA ALA A 835 -11.05 -38.30 -43.48
C ALA A 835 -10.40 -39.39 -42.60
N PRO A 836 -10.57 -40.69 -42.91
CA PRO A 836 -9.95 -41.78 -42.14
C PRO A 836 -8.41 -41.65 -42.10
N GLY A 837 -7.82 -41.76 -40.90
CA GLY A 837 -6.36 -41.76 -40.69
C GLY A 837 -5.79 -40.55 -39.95
N ALA A 838 -6.62 -39.59 -39.50
CA ALA A 838 -6.14 -38.49 -38.65
C ALA A 838 -5.73 -38.98 -37.24
N PRO A 839 -4.61 -38.51 -36.65
CA PRO A 839 -4.25 -38.80 -35.26
C PRO A 839 -5.27 -38.27 -34.25
N ALA A 840 -5.46 -38.98 -33.14
CA ALA A 840 -6.35 -38.56 -32.07
C ALA A 840 -5.89 -37.24 -31.42
N GLY A 841 -6.84 -36.38 -31.06
CA GLY A 841 -6.59 -35.07 -30.43
C GLY A 841 -6.58 -33.87 -31.38
N PHE A 842 -6.76 -34.05 -32.70
CA PHE A 842 -6.80 -32.94 -33.65
C PHE A 842 -8.22 -32.35 -33.81
N THR A 843 -8.40 -31.06 -33.48
CA THR A 843 -9.69 -30.36 -33.58
C THR A 843 -9.61 -29.16 -34.52
N VAL A 844 -10.51 -29.07 -35.50
CA VAL A 844 -10.61 -27.94 -36.44
C VAL A 844 -11.64 -26.93 -35.94
N ARG A 845 -11.20 -25.73 -35.53
CA ARG A 845 -12.11 -24.60 -35.29
C ARG A 845 -12.49 -23.94 -36.62
N PRO A 846 -13.78 -23.79 -36.97
CA PRO A 846 -14.19 -23.07 -38.16
C PRO A 846 -13.98 -21.55 -38.00
N SER A 847 -13.56 -20.89 -39.08
CA SER A 847 -13.59 -19.43 -39.21
C SER A 847 -14.86 -18.99 -39.92
N THR A 848 -15.44 -17.86 -39.52
CA THR A 848 -16.69 -17.28 -40.05
C THR A 848 -16.66 -16.88 -41.53
N THR A 849 -15.58 -17.15 -42.28
CA THR A 849 -15.43 -16.79 -43.71
C THR A 849 -14.89 -17.92 -44.61
N ALA A 850 -14.86 -19.16 -44.12
CA ALA A 850 -14.50 -20.35 -44.90
C ALA A 850 -15.70 -21.30 -45.05
N LEU A 851 -15.93 -21.84 -46.25
CA LEU A 851 -17.00 -22.81 -46.52
C LEU A 851 -16.54 -24.25 -46.34
N SER A 852 -15.28 -24.55 -46.69
CA SER A 852 -14.68 -25.87 -46.48
C SER A 852 -13.15 -25.79 -46.48
N ALA A 853 -12.52 -26.80 -45.87
CA ALA A 853 -11.08 -27.01 -45.92
C ALA A 853 -10.76 -28.50 -46.06
N THR A 854 -9.76 -28.83 -46.88
CA THR A 854 -9.33 -30.21 -47.16
C THR A 854 -7.85 -30.35 -46.82
N LEU A 855 -7.50 -31.44 -46.12
CA LEU A 855 -6.15 -31.75 -45.66
C LEU A 855 -5.58 -32.94 -46.44
N SER A 856 -4.33 -32.82 -46.90
CA SER A 856 -3.59 -33.88 -47.59
C SER A 856 -2.41 -34.34 -46.75
N TRP A 857 -2.14 -35.64 -46.75
CA TRP A 857 -1.12 -36.29 -45.92
C TRP A 857 -0.06 -36.99 -46.79
N GLY A 858 1.15 -37.14 -46.27
CA GLY A 858 2.17 -38.01 -46.86
C GLY A 858 1.90 -39.49 -46.55
N PRO A 859 2.51 -40.45 -47.27
CA PRO A 859 2.40 -41.86 -46.95
C PRO A 859 2.98 -42.16 -45.55
N PRO A 860 2.35 -43.04 -44.74
CA PRO A 860 2.87 -43.38 -43.40
C PRO A 860 4.18 -44.16 -43.48
N GLY A 861 5.15 -43.84 -42.61
CA GLY A 861 6.34 -44.69 -42.38
C GLY A 861 7.68 -43.96 -42.29
N THR A 862 7.78 -42.68 -42.66
CA THR A 862 9.02 -41.89 -42.53
C THR A 862 8.89 -40.77 -41.50
N VAL A 863 9.98 -40.52 -40.78
CA VAL A 863 10.05 -39.49 -39.72
C VAL A 863 9.76 -38.11 -40.32
N GLY A 864 8.67 -37.47 -39.88
CA GLY A 864 8.18 -36.21 -40.43
C GLY A 864 6.92 -36.30 -41.31
N SER A 865 6.23 -37.45 -41.35
CA SER A 865 4.96 -37.66 -42.08
C SER A 865 3.78 -36.85 -41.50
N GLY A 866 3.80 -35.53 -41.68
CA GLY A 866 2.70 -34.61 -41.37
C GLY A 866 1.82 -34.26 -42.59
N VAL A 867 0.94 -33.27 -42.40
CA VAL A 867 0.12 -32.66 -43.46
C VAL A 867 1.04 -32.08 -44.55
N THR A 868 0.93 -32.54 -45.79
CA THR A 868 1.77 -32.11 -46.93
C THR A 868 1.22 -30.87 -47.63
N SER A 869 -0.10 -30.70 -47.64
CA SER A 869 -0.77 -29.48 -48.07
C SER A 869 -2.17 -29.34 -47.45
N TYR A 870 -2.71 -28.13 -47.48
CA TYR A 870 -4.12 -27.89 -47.18
C TYR A 870 -4.73 -26.91 -48.18
N GLU A 871 -5.99 -27.13 -48.53
CA GLU A 871 -6.76 -26.26 -49.42
C GLU A 871 -7.96 -25.67 -48.67
N VAL A 872 -8.21 -24.38 -48.84
CA VAL A 872 -9.36 -23.67 -48.24
C VAL A 872 -10.23 -23.08 -49.35
N THR A 873 -11.54 -23.33 -49.28
CA THR A 873 -12.55 -22.69 -50.15
C THR A 873 -13.29 -21.63 -49.34
N ARG A 874 -13.24 -20.37 -49.80
CA ARG A 874 -13.90 -19.23 -49.14
C ARG A 874 -15.33 -19.02 -49.66
N SER A 875 -16.10 -18.18 -48.97
CA SER A 875 -17.47 -17.81 -49.34
C SER A 875 -17.60 -17.08 -50.69
N ASP A 876 -16.50 -16.60 -51.29
CA ASP A 876 -16.46 -16.05 -52.65
C ASP A 876 -16.12 -17.10 -53.73
N GLY A 877 -16.13 -18.38 -53.37
CA GLY A 877 -15.83 -19.51 -54.26
C GLY A 877 -14.34 -19.71 -54.58
N LYS A 878 -13.44 -18.83 -54.11
CA LYS A 878 -12.01 -18.96 -54.40
C LYS A 878 -11.35 -20.04 -53.54
N LYS A 879 -10.58 -20.90 -54.19
CA LYS A 879 -9.72 -21.94 -53.60
C LYS A 879 -8.30 -21.42 -53.42
N TRP A 880 -7.71 -21.72 -52.26
CA TRP A 880 -6.33 -21.39 -51.93
C TRP A 880 -5.61 -22.63 -51.39
N THR A 881 -4.61 -23.11 -52.11
CA THR A 881 -3.83 -24.31 -51.78
C THR A 881 -2.47 -23.91 -51.20
N TYR A 882 -2.14 -24.39 -50.01
CA TYR A 882 -0.90 -24.09 -49.28
C TYR A 882 -0.04 -25.35 -49.14
N ALA A 883 1.22 -25.27 -49.53
CA ALA A 883 2.20 -26.35 -49.45
C ALA A 883 3.40 -25.96 -48.57
N TRP A 884 3.99 -26.94 -47.88
CA TRP A 884 5.14 -26.73 -47.00
C TRP A 884 6.46 -26.67 -47.79
N ALA A 885 7.31 -25.71 -47.47
CA ALA A 885 8.50 -25.36 -48.24
C ALA A 885 9.78 -25.96 -47.65
N GLY A 886 9.84 -27.29 -47.63
CA GLY A 886 11.02 -28.04 -47.21
C GLY A 886 11.24 -28.12 -45.70
N ALA A 887 12.22 -28.95 -45.32
CA ALA A 887 12.57 -29.22 -43.93
C ALA A 887 14.08 -29.07 -43.70
N ILE A 888 14.46 -28.53 -42.55
CA ILE A 888 15.86 -28.45 -42.10
C ILE A 888 16.01 -29.40 -40.91
N SER A 889 16.97 -30.32 -41.00
CA SER A 889 17.30 -31.24 -39.90
C SER A 889 18.67 -30.93 -39.29
N HIS A 890 18.75 -30.98 -37.97
CA HIS A 890 19.99 -30.90 -37.19
C HIS A 890 20.11 -32.12 -36.27
N THR A 891 21.30 -32.71 -36.25
CA THR A 891 21.66 -33.85 -35.39
C THR A 891 22.69 -33.38 -34.36
N VAL A 892 22.47 -33.72 -33.10
CA VAL A 892 23.45 -33.49 -32.02
C VAL A 892 23.98 -34.85 -31.54
N PRO A 893 25.29 -35.01 -31.26
CA PRO A 893 25.81 -36.22 -30.62
C PRO A 893 25.15 -36.42 -29.25
N GLY A 894 24.22 -37.39 -29.18
CA GLY A 894 23.27 -37.51 -28.07
C GLY A 894 21.85 -37.86 -28.53
N ASN A 895 21.73 -38.75 -29.53
CA ASN A 895 20.51 -39.44 -29.98
C ASN A 895 19.24 -38.59 -30.26
N THR A 896 19.36 -37.28 -30.45
CA THR A 896 18.22 -36.39 -30.71
C THR A 896 18.41 -35.63 -32.03
N SER A 897 17.54 -35.91 -33.00
CA SER A 897 17.48 -35.23 -34.30
C SER A 897 16.22 -34.36 -34.35
N PHE A 898 16.38 -33.08 -34.66
CA PHE A 898 15.26 -32.12 -34.78
C PHE A 898 15.03 -31.77 -36.25
N THR A 899 13.76 -31.69 -36.67
CA THR A 899 13.37 -31.34 -38.04
C THR A 899 12.36 -30.18 -38.01
N TYR A 900 12.67 -29.09 -38.71
CA TYR A 900 11.87 -27.86 -38.77
C TYR A 900 11.21 -27.70 -40.15
N ALA A 901 9.90 -27.43 -40.21
CA ALA A 901 9.16 -27.21 -41.44
C ALA A 901 8.85 -25.72 -41.67
N ILE A 902 9.10 -25.20 -42.87
CA ILE A 902 8.91 -23.78 -43.21
C ILE A 902 7.59 -23.59 -43.98
N ARG A 903 6.73 -22.67 -43.53
CA ARG A 903 5.57 -22.21 -44.33
C ARG A 903 6.04 -21.25 -45.44
N SER A 904 5.45 -21.39 -46.62
CA SER A 904 5.48 -20.33 -47.63
C SER A 904 4.05 -19.99 -48.06
N LEU A 905 3.75 -18.71 -48.20
CA LEU A 905 2.54 -18.25 -48.89
C LEU A 905 2.93 -17.75 -50.29
N GLY A 906 2.23 -18.25 -51.30
CA GLY A 906 1.98 -17.48 -52.52
C GLY A 906 0.95 -16.38 -52.23
N VAL A 907 0.95 -15.23 -52.88
CA VAL A 907 1.74 -14.84 -54.06
C VAL A 907 2.23 -13.39 -53.91
N SER A 908 3.28 -13.03 -54.66
CA SER A 908 3.82 -11.67 -54.85
C SER A 908 4.03 -10.79 -53.58
N GLY A 909 5.28 -10.67 -53.13
CA GLY A 909 5.77 -9.33 -52.77
C GLY A 909 6.44 -9.07 -51.42
N THR A 910 6.61 -10.02 -50.50
CA THR A 910 7.65 -10.00 -49.44
C THR A 910 7.73 -11.39 -48.78
N LYS A 911 8.94 -11.93 -48.56
CA LYS A 911 9.13 -13.16 -47.79
C LYS A 911 9.40 -12.81 -46.31
N SER A 912 8.65 -13.43 -45.42
CA SER A 912 8.93 -13.47 -43.98
C SER A 912 8.65 -14.89 -43.48
N ALA A 913 9.39 -15.33 -42.46
CA ALA A 913 9.22 -16.62 -41.82
C ALA A 913 9.23 -16.40 -40.31
N GLU A 914 8.22 -16.94 -39.62
CA GLU A 914 8.10 -16.91 -38.17
C GLU A 914 8.41 -18.31 -37.64
N VAL A 915 9.41 -18.43 -36.76
CA VAL A 915 9.78 -19.69 -36.11
C VAL A 915 9.46 -19.55 -34.63
N ARG A 916 8.34 -20.13 -34.19
CA ARG A 916 8.06 -20.33 -32.77
C ARG A 916 8.53 -21.73 -32.37
N ARG A 917 9.23 -21.85 -31.25
CA ARG A 917 9.61 -23.12 -30.63
C ARG A 917 9.00 -23.16 -29.24
N THR A 918 8.10 -24.11 -28.99
CA THR A 918 7.60 -24.42 -27.65
C THR A 918 8.32 -25.68 -27.18
N LEU A 919 9.10 -25.59 -26.11
CA LEU A 919 9.65 -26.73 -25.37
C LEU A 919 10.21 -26.20 -24.04
N ALA A 920 9.88 -26.85 -22.93
CA ALA A 920 10.41 -26.50 -21.62
C ALA A 920 11.89 -26.93 -21.45
N GLY A 921 12.62 -26.25 -20.57
CA GLY A 921 13.72 -26.87 -19.83
C GLY A 921 15.03 -27.22 -20.56
N ARG A 922 15.54 -26.38 -21.49
CA ARG A 922 17.00 -26.12 -21.68
C ARG A 922 17.31 -25.14 -22.81
N ALA A 923 18.34 -24.31 -22.63
CA ALA A 923 18.89 -23.45 -23.67
C ALA A 923 19.88 -24.20 -24.58
N VAL A 924 19.89 -23.87 -25.87
CA VAL A 924 20.91 -24.30 -26.85
C VAL A 924 21.27 -23.09 -27.70
N SER A 925 22.56 -22.79 -27.83
CA SER A 925 23.04 -21.63 -28.60
C SER A 925 22.89 -21.83 -30.11
N LEU A 926 22.47 -20.78 -30.83
CA LEU A 926 22.43 -20.75 -32.29
C LEU A 926 23.58 -19.88 -32.84
N GLY A 927 24.34 -20.45 -33.77
CA GLY A 927 25.35 -19.72 -34.53
C GLY A 927 24.76 -18.62 -35.43
N ALA A 928 25.61 -17.70 -35.87
CA ALA A 928 25.20 -16.48 -36.57
C ALA A 928 24.37 -16.73 -37.84
N LEU A 929 23.29 -15.94 -38.02
CA LEU A 929 22.43 -15.97 -39.20
C LEU A 929 23.11 -15.34 -40.44
N PRO A 930 22.81 -15.81 -41.67
CA PRO A 930 23.34 -15.23 -42.89
C PRO A 930 22.93 -13.77 -43.13
N THR A 931 23.81 -13.02 -43.79
CA THR A 931 23.75 -11.56 -44.01
C THR A 931 22.64 -11.05 -44.96
N SER A 932 21.64 -11.88 -45.29
CA SER A 932 20.62 -11.60 -46.31
C SER A 932 19.23 -11.23 -45.77
N VAL A 933 19.00 -11.31 -44.46
CA VAL A 933 17.69 -10.98 -43.84
C VAL A 933 17.56 -9.47 -43.60
N ARG A 934 16.63 -8.81 -44.31
CA ARG A 934 16.25 -7.40 -44.05
C ARG A 934 14.95 -7.32 -43.24
N ALA A 935 15.06 -7.14 -41.93
CA ALA A 935 13.92 -6.78 -41.09
C ALA A 935 13.48 -5.33 -41.32
N ARG A 936 12.17 -5.06 -41.27
CA ARG A 936 11.63 -3.69 -41.09
C ARG A 936 11.27 -3.50 -39.62
N THR A 937 12.11 -2.79 -38.88
CA THR A 937 11.80 -2.37 -37.51
C THR A 937 11.34 -0.90 -37.52
N THR A 938 10.13 -0.64 -37.02
CA THR A 938 9.66 0.73 -36.76
C THR A 938 10.19 1.16 -35.40
N LEU A 939 11.00 2.22 -35.36
CA LEU A 939 11.55 2.74 -34.10
C LEU A 939 10.83 4.04 -33.74
N THR A 940 9.98 3.98 -32.70
CA THR A 940 9.20 5.13 -32.21
C THR A 940 10.01 5.89 -31.15
N LEU A 941 10.39 7.13 -31.47
CA LEU A 941 11.04 8.04 -30.52
C LEU A 941 9.98 8.86 -29.78
N THR A 942 9.66 8.45 -28.56
CA THR A 942 8.89 9.23 -27.58
C THR A 942 9.87 10.00 -26.69
N GLY A 943 9.62 11.29 -26.45
CA GLY A 943 10.48 12.15 -25.64
C GLY A 943 9.70 12.90 -24.57
N TYR A 944 10.25 12.95 -23.36
CA TYR A 944 9.68 13.69 -22.22
C TYR A 944 9.91 15.21 -22.36
N VAL A 945 8.99 15.99 -21.78
CA VAL A 945 9.03 17.46 -21.77
C VAL A 945 9.96 17.95 -20.66
N THR A 946 10.99 18.72 -21.00
CA THR A 946 11.73 19.56 -20.05
C THR A 946 11.19 20.99 -20.05
N ARG A 947 10.90 21.55 -18.87
CA ARG A 947 10.54 22.97 -18.73
C ARG A 947 11.74 23.85 -19.13
N ILE A 948 11.53 24.78 -20.06
CA ILE A 948 12.42 25.91 -20.29
C ILE A 948 11.97 27.05 -19.34
N PRO A 949 12.88 27.76 -18.65
CA PRO A 949 12.53 28.98 -17.93
C PRO A 949 11.92 30.01 -18.91
N GLY A 950 10.63 30.31 -18.77
CA GLY A 950 9.89 31.14 -19.73
C GLY A 950 8.71 30.46 -20.45
N GLY A 951 7.92 29.64 -19.75
CA GLY A 951 6.47 29.55 -20.00
C GLY A 951 5.97 28.96 -21.32
N ALA A 952 6.72 28.09 -22.00
CA ALA A 952 6.23 27.42 -23.21
C ALA A 952 6.59 25.92 -23.25
N VAL A 953 5.56 25.07 -23.42
CA VAL A 953 5.70 23.63 -23.67
C VAL A 953 5.77 23.38 -25.19
N LEU A 954 6.57 22.40 -25.61
CA LEU A 954 6.54 21.83 -26.96
C LEU A 954 5.96 20.41 -26.87
N ALA A 955 4.94 20.13 -27.68
CA ALA A 955 4.31 18.80 -27.73
C ALA A 955 5.22 17.75 -28.40
N SER A 956 5.01 16.48 -28.06
CA SER A 956 5.71 15.33 -28.63
C SER A 956 5.37 15.12 -30.12
N HIS A 957 6.37 14.86 -30.96
CA HIS A 957 6.20 14.70 -32.41
C HIS A 957 7.00 13.51 -32.94
N VAL A 958 6.32 12.38 -33.19
CA VAL A 958 6.92 11.09 -33.61
C VAL A 958 7.66 11.19 -34.95
N ALA A 959 8.90 10.69 -35.00
CA ALA A 959 9.75 10.68 -36.18
C ALA A 959 10.19 9.26 -36.55
N THR A 960 9.71 8.73 -37.68
CA THR A 960 10.12 7.40 -38.17
C THR A 960 11.47 7.48 -38.89
N VAL A 961 12.48 6.80 -38.35
CA VAL A 961 13.82 6.70 -38.96
C VAL A 961 14.05 5.27 -39.46
N GLN A 962 14.51 5.12 -40.72
CA GLN A 962 14.89 3.81 -41.25
C GLN A 962 16.20 3.32 -40.62
N TYR A 963 16.28 2.03 -40.32
CA TYR A 963 17.49 1.38 -39.81
C TYR A 963 18.70 1.61 -40.75
N LEU A 964 19.80 2.12 -40.20
CA LEU A 964 21.05 2.37 -40.93
C LEU A 964 22.09 1.29 -40.56
N PRO A 965 22.68 0.58 -41.53
CA PRO A 965 23.74 -0.39 -41.26
C PRO A 965 24.91 0.22 -40.47
N ALA A 966 25.50 -0.59 -39.57
CA ALA A 966 26.68 -0.20 -38.82
C ALA A 966 27.82 0.22 -39.78
N GLY A 967 28.54 1.29 -39.42
CA GLY A 967 29.63 1.84 -40.25
C GLY A 967 29.19 2.83 -41.34
N THR A 968 27.89 3.17 -41.46
CA THR A 968 27.42 4.17 -42.44
C THR A 968 27.86 5.59 -42.06
N THR A 969 29.00 6.04 -42.59
CA THR A 969 29.64 7.34 -42.29
C THR A 969 28.88 8.57 -42.82
N THR A 970 28.02 8.40 -43.83
CA THR A 970 27.27 9.48 -44.47
C THR A 970 25.98 9.85 -43.71
N TRP A 971 25.76 11.15 -43.54
CA TRP A 971 24.53 11.69 -42.97
C TRP A 971 23.36 11.55 -43.96
N ARG A 972 22.19 11.12 -43.48
CA ARG A 972 20.93 11.16 -44.24
C ARG A 972 19.95 12.16 -43.64
N THR A 973 19.41 13.04 -44.48
CA THR A 973 18.41 14.05 -44.10
C THR A 973 17.01 13.57 -44.47
N LEU A 974 16.09 13.66 -43.52
CA LEU A 974 14.66 13.44 -43.74
C LEU A 974 13.93 14.78 -43.54
N LYS A 975 13.20 15.23 -44.56
CA LYS A 975 12.20 16.30 -44.44
C LYS A 975 10.90 15.71 -43.90
N ARG A 976 10.23 16.43 -43.01
CA ARG A 976 8.91 16.08 -42.46
C ARG A 976 7.83 16.95 -43.10
N SER A 977 6.56 16.57 -42.96
CA SER A 977 5.41 17.27 -43.54
C SER A 977 5.20 18.69 -42.99
N ASP A 978 5.72 18.97 -41.79
CA ASP A 978 5.78 20.30 -41.16
C ASP A 978 6.92 21.20 -41.68
N GLY A 979 7.74 20.71 -42.63
CA GLY A 979 8.91 21.41 -43.16
C GLY A 979 10.19 21.27 -42.32
N SER A 980 10.13 20.67 -41.13
CA SER A 980 11.30 20.44 -40.27
C SER A 980 12.23 19.37 -40.85
N THR A 981 13.48 19.33 -40.35
CA THR A 981 14.50 18.38 -40.83
C THR A 981 15.21 17.63 -39.70
N VAL A 982 15.34 16.32 -39.89
CA VAL A 982 16.11 15.43 -39.02
C VAL A 982 17.27 14.86 -39.84
N THR A 983 18.46 14.82 -39.26
CA THR A 983 19.66 14.27 -39.90
C THR A 983 20.30 13.22 -39.01
N ALA A 984 20.51 12.01 -39.51
CA ALA A 984 21.08 10.89 -38.73
C ALA A 984 22.26 10.23 -39.44
N LYS A 985 23.16 9.63 -38.64
CA LYS A 985 24.19 8.69 -39.11
C LYS A 985 24.43 7.57 -38.09
N SER A 986 25.06 6.48 -38.54
CA SER A 986 25.40 5.32 -37.72
C SER A 986 26.93 5.24 -37.53
N ALA A 987 27.41 5.25 -36.29
CA ALA A 987 28.82 4.98 -36.02
C ALA A 987 29.11 3.48 -36.07
N SER A 988 30.37 3.09 -36.32
CA SER A 988 30.79 1.69 -36.48
C SER A 988 30.58 0.80 -35.25
N THR A 989 30.36 1.37 -34.06
CA THR A 989 30.27 0.68 -32.78
C THR A 989 28.84 0.63 -32.20
N GLY A 990 27.81 0.54 -33.06
CA GLY A 990 26.40 0.45 -32.62
C GLY A 990 25.85 1.74 -31.97
N LYS A 991 26.58 2.85 -32.08
CA LYS A 991 26.19 4.15 -31.52
C LYS A 991 25.46 5.00 -32.57
N LEU A 992 24.17 5.24 -32.36
CA LEU A 992 23.37 6.10 -33.23
C LEU A 992 23.57 7.56 -32.83
N VAL A 993 23.76 8.45 -33.81
CA VAL A 993 23.89 9.90 -33.58
C VAL A 993 22.94 10.66 -34.48
N ALA A 994 22.02 11.40 -33.85
CA ALA A 994 21.02 12.22 -34.51
C ALA A 994 21.24 13.71 -34.25
N LYS A 995 21.04 14.52 -35.29
CA LYS A 995 20.88 15.97 -35.22
C LYS A 995 19.45 16.31 -35.62
N VAL A 996 18.74 17.00 -34.74
CA VAL A 996 17.39 17.50 -35.01
C VAL A 996 17.48 19.01 -35.20
N THR A 997 16.95 19.53 -36.31
CA THR A 997 16.85 20.97 -36.56
C THR A 997 15.39 21.37 -36.68
N ALA A 998 14.88 22.06 -35.65
CA ALA A 998 13.49 22.50 -35.57
C ALA A 998 13.41 24.03 -35.74
N THR A 999 12.48 24.51 -36.55
CA THR A 999 12.27 25.93 -36.83
C THR A 999 10.94 26.42 -36.28
N ARG A 1000 10.95 27.52 -35.53
CA ARG A 1000 9.75 28.22 -35.06
C ARG A 1000 9.82 29.68 -35.51
N GLY A 1001 9.04 30.04 -36.52
CA GLY A 1001 9.21 31.30 -37.24
C GLY A 1001 10.61 31.42 -37.86
N LYS A 1002 11.21 32.61 -37.81
CA LYS A 1002 12.55 32.90 -38.38
C LYS A 1002 13.74 32.37 -37.55
N ARG A 1003 13.52 31.57 -36.49
CA ARG A 1003 14.61 31.02 -35.64
C ARG A 1003 14.67 29.49 -35.73
N ALA A 1004 15.89 28.96 -35.79
CA ALA A 1004 16.20 27.54 -35.86
C ALA A 1004 16.93 27.07 -34.59
N TYR A 1005 16.47 25.97 -34.02
CA TYR A 1005 17.02 25.33 -32.82
C TYR A 1005 17.62 23.98 -33.21
N ARG A 1006 18.77 23.62 -32.63
CA ARG A 1006 19.59 22.49 -33.09
C ARG A 1006 19.96 21.60 -31.91
N PHE A 1007 19.48 20.36 -31.92
CA PHE A 1007 19.68 19.38 -30.84
C PHE A 1007 20.60 18.25 -31.29
N HIS A 1008 21.43 17.76 -30.38
CA HIS A 1008 22.30 16.60 -30.58
C HIS A 1008 21.84 15.48 -29.64
N VAL A 1009 21.61 14.28 -30.18
CA VAL A 1009 21.23 13.08 -29.40
C VAL A 1009 22.16 11.94 -29.80
N ALA A 1010 22.67 11.20 -28.81
CA ALA A 1010 23.52 10.03 -29.01
C ALA A 1010 23.17 8.93 -28.01
N GLY A 1011 23.09 7.68 -28.48
CA GLY A 1011 22.78 6.51 -27.66
C GLY A 1011 23.46 5.25 -28.19
N TRP A 1012 23.62 4.25 -27.33
CA TRP A 1012 24.22 2.95 -27.65
C TRP A 1012 23.15 1.88 -27.82
N LEU A 1013 23.41 0.89 -28.69
CA LEU A 1013 22.61 -0.33 -28.78
C LEU A 1013 23.30 -1.46 -27.99
N SER A 1014 22.66 -1.92 -26.92
CA SER A 1014 23.07 -3.11 -26.14
C SER A 1014 22.10 -4.26 -26.41
N GLY A 1015 22.58 -5.33 -27.03
CA GLY A 1015 21.80 -6.55 -27.25
C GLY A 1015 22.12 -7.25 -28.58
N THR A 1016 22.58 -8.50 -28.50
CA THR A 1016 22.70 -9.45 -29.63
C THR A 1016 21.52 -10.42 -29.71
N THR A 1017 20.54 -10.28 -28.81
CA THR A 1017 19.29 -11.08 -28.74
C THR A 1017 18.07 -10.22 -29.09
N GLY A 1018 17.13 -10.80 -29.84
CA GLY A 1018 16.11 -10.04 -30.57
C GLY A 1018 14.82 -9.73 -29.80
N TRP A 1019 14.88 -8.88 -28.77
CA TRP A 1019 13.69 -8.31 -28.10
C TRP A 1019 13.78 -6.78 -27.98
N LEU A 1020 12.66 -6.09 -28.21
CA LEU A 1020 12.56 -4.63 -28.04
C LEU A 1020 12.22 -4.29 -26.58
N ARG A 1021 13.17 -3.69 -25.85
CA ARG A 1021 12.84 -2.85 -24.69
C ARG A 1021 12.55 -1.42 -25.14
N THR A 1022 11.60 -0.76 -24.47
CA THR A 1022 11.38 0.69 -24.58
C THR A 1022 12.55 1.46 -23.96
N TRP A 1023 12.79 2.70 -24.45
CA TRP A 1023 13.93 3.51 -24.02
C TRP A 1023 13.65 4.23 -22.70
N SER A 1024 14.54 4.05 -21.70
CA SER A 1024 14.76 5.02 -20.64
C SER A 1024 15.67 6.16 -21.11
N ALA A 1025 15.71 7.27 -20.37
CA ALA A 1025 16.23 8.55 -20.86
C ALA A 1025 17.77 8.61 -21.03
N ALA A 1026 18.23 9.41 -21.99
CA ALA A 1026 19.66 9.67 -22.21
C ALA A 1026 20.23 10.64 -21.15
N ARG A 1027 21.33 10.26 -20.49
CA ARG A 1027 21.94 10.97 -19.35
C ARG A 1027 22.53 12.37 -19.64
N THR A 1028 22.39 12.97 -20.83
CA THR A 1028 22.84 14.36 -21.08
C THR A 1028 22.15 15.01 -22.27
N VAL A 1029 21.71 16.26 -22.10
CA VAL A 1029 21.30 17.17 -23.19
C VAL A 1029 22.11 18.45 -23.11
N THR A 1030 22.97 18.71 -24.10
CA THR A 1030 23.74 19.96 -24.18
C THR A 1030 23.07 20.93 -25.16
N VAL A 1031 22.57 22.06 -24.64
CA VAL A 1031 22.10 23.19 -25.45
C VAL A 1031 23.29 24.12 -25.79
N ARG A 1032 23.31 24.68 -26.99
CA ARG A 1032 24.20 25.75 -27.45
C ARG A 1032 23.42 26.70 -28.36
#